data_AF-A0A7X3VFK8-F1
#
_entry.id   AF-A0A7X3VFK8-F1
#
_cell.length_a   1.000
_cell.length_b   1.000
_cell.length_c   1.000
_cell.angle_alpha   90.00
_cell.angle_beta   90.00
_cell.angle_gamma   90.00
#
_symmetry.space_group_name_H-M   'P 1'
#
loop_
_entity.id
_entity.type
_entity.pdbx_description
1 polymer ?
#
loop_
_entity_poly.entity_id
_entity_poly.type
_entity_poly.pdbx_seq_one_letter_code
_entity_poly.pdbx_strand_id
1 'polypeptide(L)'
;MIRWAAVCLLLGTPLAAQDMAAGLVGEYRDDQRSVNLVVASPNFYLHPGESLHPALRPSFEAEWTGWLSILRTGTYSFRGAEIAVNGHAVGAGGMPLDPGRHEIRISYRRQAGPAALQIMWKAEHFDWEPIPTDRFFHDPREVDEEHRWIEKGRRLAEKLGCANCHDAASPSLRARPGPSLLGIGSRRKSPWLYHWLRDPAGFRSDALMPDSLGSDRKYRDVAAYLAAQVSEEPPNDIGRIGGRDRETGRSLLNSLGCRACHHRNSLDLVGLGSKMDAAALAAYLEDPAPYDRSGEMPSLNLTPQEAKQLAGALVDSRNETYEVEFTGGNADRGEKLIRSAWCSACHELAPGNDKEPLRRLPDMSSLRSGRGCMSPEPAGSVPRFRLSAEERRALTAFVKWYRAAPDISPAPVYDFYRRLAQLRCTACHALDSSKPSLSIPETGPPLTGLGWRMTLMWMRGVLKGTNRTHAEIELRMPRYQEAQMLPLVDGFARSAGLNPGTHGTIPEEISPMSAVGVDMLGTNTAAGGLGCIGCHGFGEHDALGEEGPPLTEVARRVRNEWFRRWMRDPARILSGTSMPNYFGSLPADVAGARIDALWAALSLGEKMPLPEGFEHARGEKGSEALPVAMDKPIVIRFDMPEATPAAIAVGLPDGVSFCFDAGESRLRYAWLGGFVDMTGTLYEKRDRETRLTRTAEIIGEIFYRSGGFPLRVNDLQYLPQRRFRGYRLVDGHPEFHYQVEGLDVYERITADESGSGIVRNFRVSEVDRPMWLLAAPGAGYSIQSSLPAEADGRFRIPPGRDVTFTMTITAVTH
;
A
#
# COMPACT_ATOMS: atom_id res chain seq x y z
N MET A 1 44.26 22.89 44.36
CA MET A 1 45.44 22.09 43.96
C MET A 1 45.05 20.62 43.96
N ILE A 2 45.61 19.86 43.02
CA ILE A 2 45.48 18.42 42.79
C ILE A 2 44.30 18.01 41.87
N ARG A 3 44.67 17.93 40.58
CA ARG A 3 44.01 17.19 39.50
C ARG A 3 44.01 15.70 39.83
N TRP A 4 42.90 15.01 39.55
CA TRP A 4 42.90 13.57 39.31
C TRP A 4 42.33 13.33 37.92
N ALA A 5 43.21 12.91 37.02
CA ALA A 5 42.88 12.37 35.72
C ALA A 5 42.40 10.92 35.93
N ALA A 6 41.17 10.63 35.48
CA ALA A 6 40.72 9.27 35.26
C ALA A 6 40.75 9.01 33.75
N VAL A 7 41.81 8.33 33.32
CA VAL A 7 41.95 7.73 32.00
C VAL A 7 40.98 6.54 31.96
N CYS A 8 39.84 6.69 31.29
CA CYS A 8 39.01 5.55 30.90
C CYS A 8 39.49 5.06 29.54
N LEU A 9 40.08 3.86 29.52
CA LEU A 9 40.36 3.11 28.32
C LEU A 9 39.08 2.95 27.49
N LEU A 10 39.09 3.53 26.29
CA LEU A 10 38.17 3.20 25.20
C LEU A 10 38.54 1.82 24.65
N LEU A 11 38.14 0.76 25.36
CA LEU A 11 37.86 -0.51 24.71
C LEU A 11 36.47 -0.39 24.12
N GLY A 12 36.41 -0.04 22.83
CA GLY A 12 35.20 -0.02 22.05
C GLY A 12 34.60 -1.43 22.00
N THR A 13 33.72 -1.72 22.95
CA THR A 13 32.68 -2.72 22.73
C THR A 13 31.81 -2.21 21.58
N PRO A 14 31.54 -3.00 20.53
CA PRO A 14 30.54 -2.61 19.55
C PRO A 14 29.24 -2.40 20.34
N LEU A 15 28.65 -1.20 20.26
CA LEU A 15 27.33 -0.96 20.82
C LEU A 15 26.40 -2.01 20.21
N ALA A 16 26.10 -3.05 20.98
CA ALA A 16 25.08 -4.01 20.67
C ALA A 16 23.80 -3.23 20.36
N ALA A 17 23.12 -3.63 19.28
CA ALA A 17 21.83 -3.15 18.81
C ALA A 17 20.93 -2.64 19.96
N GLN A 18 21.01 -1.34 20.25
CA GLN A 18 20.09 -0.68 21.20
C GLN A 18 18.74 -0.49 20.51
N ASP A 19 17.66 -0.56 21.29
CA ASP A 19 16.26 -0.34 20.91
C ASP A 19 16.04 1.09 20.37
N MET A 20 16.56 1.38 19.18
CA MET A 20 16.35 2.65 18.50
C MET A 20 14.96 2.68 17.87
N ALA A 21 14.23 3.78 18.08
CA ALA A 21 12.97 4.03 17.40
C ALA A 21 13.23 4.72 16.06
N ALA A 22 12.28 4.62 15.13
CA ALA A 22 12.39 5.26 13.83
C ALA A 22 12.13 6.77 13.88
N GLY A 23 12.70 7.52 12.94
CA GLY A 23 12.61 8.98 12.84
C GLY A 23 13.75 9.71 13.55
N LEU A 24 13.77 11.04 13.45
CA LEU A 24 14.74 11.94 14.06
C LEU A 24 14.09 12.78 15.16
N VAL A 25 14.89 13.23 16.12
CA VAL A 25 14.49 14.26 17.08
C VAL A 25 14.75 15.62 16.43
N GLY A 26 13.68 16.33 16.10
CA GLY A 26 13.72 17.69 15.58
C GLY A 26 13.51 18.71 16.68
N GLU A 27 14.47 19.61 16.84
CA GLU A 27 14.37 20.80 17.67
C GLU A 27 14.12 22.03 16.78
N TYR A 28 13.07 22.79 17.10
CA TYR A 28 12.63 23.95 16.34
C TYR A 28 12.60 25.17 17.24
N ARG A 29 13.26 26.25 16.85
CA ARG A 29 13.43 27.45 17.67
C ARG A 29 13.06 28.71 16.90
N ASP A 30 12.30 29.59 17.52
CA ASP A 30 12.19 31.00 17.10
C ASP A 30 12.86 31.92 18.12
N ASP A 31 12.67 33.23 18.02
CA ASP A 31 13.29 34.21 18.92
C ASP A 31 12.77 34.15 20.37
N GLN A 32 11.69 33.42 20.63
CA GLN A 32 11.01 33.36 21.93
C GLN A 32 10.85 31.95 22.49
N ARG A 33 10.83 30.92 21.65
CA ARG A 33 10.34 29.58 21.99
C ARG A 33 11.18 28.49 21.34
N SER A 34 11.25 27.35 22.00
CA SER A 34 11.77 26.09 21.46
C SER A 34 10.71 25.00 21.62
N VAL A 35 10.59 24.14 20.60
CA VAL A 35 9.72 22.96 20.60
C VAL A 35 10.50 21.78 20.03
N ASN A 36 10.37 20.61 20.66
CA ASN A 36 10.99 19.37 20.19
C ASN A 36 9.90 18.41 19.70
N LEU A 37 10.08 17.79 18.54
CA LEU A 37 9.17 16.77 17.98
C LEU A 37 9.98 15.62 17.41
N VAL A 38 9.46 14.39 17.51
CA VAL A 38 9.95 13.28 16.70
C VAL A 38 9.28 13.35 15.33
N VAL A 39 10.07 13.32 14.26
CA VAL A 39 9.59 13.33 12.88
C VAL A 39 10.21 12.18 12.09
N ALA A 40 9.44 11.57 11.19
CA ALA A 40 9.96 10.49 10.33
C ALA A 40 10.96 11.00 9.29
N SER A 41 10.87 12.29 8.94
CA SER A 41 11.76 12.97 8.01
C SER A 41 11.75 14.47 8.30
N PRO A 42 12.86 15.18 8.05
CA PRO A 42 12.94 16.64 8.16
C PRO A 42 12.28 17.35 6.97
N ASN A 43 11.74 16.64 5.98
CA ASN A 43 11.23 17.25 4.75
C ASN A 43 9.95 18.07 4.98
N PHE A 44 9.85 19.24 4.34
CA PHE A 44 8.66 20.10 4.41
C PHE A 44 8.59 21.12 3.26
N TYR A 45 7.39 21.62 2.98
CA TYR A 45 7.16 22.84 2.22
C TYR A 45 6.21 23.75 2.99
N LEU A 46 6.56 25.03 3.08
CA LEU A 46 5.85 26.08 3.81
C LEU A 46 5.76 27.36 2.97
N HIS A 47 4.58 27.98 2.97
CA HIS A 47 4.41 29.36 2.49
C HIS A 47 5.00 30.38 3.49
N PRO A 48 5.22 31.65 3.08
CA PRO A 48 5.88 32.67 3.91
C PRO A 48 5.33 32.85 5.33
N GLY A 49 4.03 32.70 5.55
CA GLY A 49 3.37 32.89 6.86
C GLY A 49 3.18 31.63 7.69
N GLU A 50 3.68 30.47 7.26
CA GLU A 50 3.47 29.18 7.92
C GLU A 50 4.71 28.78 8.74
N SER A 51 4.60 27.86 9.71
CA SER A 51 5.73 27.35 10.50
C SER A 51 5.72 25.82 10.55
N LEU A 52 6.76 25.20 11.13
CA LEU A 52 6.82 23.75 11.34
C LEU A 52 5.98 23.29 12.53
N HIS A 53 5.74 24.18 13.49
CA HIS A 53 4.93 23.90 14.66
C HIS A 53 4.08 25.13 14.99
N PRO A 54 2.80 24.98 15.40
CA PRO A 54 1.88 26.11 15.47
C PRO A 54 2.22 27.12 16.57
N ALA A 55 2.98 26.73 17.60
CA ALA A 55 3.45 27.66 18.64
C ALA A 55 4.68 28.49 18.26
N LEU A 56 5.27 28.27 17.08
CA LEU A 56 6.44 29.01 16.61
C LEU A 56 6.03 30.05 15.57
N ARG A 57 6.78 31.15 15.52
CA ARG A 57 6.70 32.13 14.45
C ARG A 57 7.17 31.53 13.11
N PRO A 58 6.86 32.17 11.98
CA PRO A 58 7.35 31.72 10.68
C PRO A 58 8.88 31.81 10.58
N SER A 59 9.53 32.75 11.26
CA SER A 59 10.99 32.82 11.35
C SER A 59 11.49 31.81 12.38
N PHE A 60 12.11 30.72 11.92
CA PHE A 60 12.64 29.67 12.79
C PHE A 60 13.96 29.09 12.30
N GLU A 61 14.67 28.47 13.23
CA GLU A 61 15.76 27.53 13.01
C GLU A 61 15.31 26.12 13.39
N ALA A 62 15.86 25.12 12.73
CA ALA A 62 15.56 23.73 12.99
C ALA A 62 16.86 22.91 12.99
N GLU A 63 16.98 22.01 13.95
CA GLU A 63 18.04 21.00 14.00
C GLU A 63 17.40 19.62 14.16
N TRP A 64 17.78 18.67 13.33
CA TRP A 64 17.37 17.27 13.49
C TRP A 64 18.58 16.43 13.83
N THR A 65 18.45 15.62 14.87
CA THR A 65 19.49 14.71 15.36
C THR A 65 18.98 13.28 15.43
N GLY A 66 19.89 12.32 15.29
CA GLY A 66 19.61 10.90 15.36
C GLY A 66 20.65 10.10 14.59
N TRP A 67 20.19 9.05 13.91
CA TRP A 67 21.02 8.06 13.25
C TRP A 67 20.51 7.77 11.84
N LEU A 68 21.44 7.71 10.88
CA LEU A 68 21.21 7.30 9.50
C LEU A 68 21.73 5.88 9.27
N SER A 69 20.90 5.00 8.72
CA SER A 69 21.27 3.64 8.35
C SER A 69 21.83 3.56 6.92
N ILE A 70 23.07 3.10 6.80
CA ILE A 70 23.79 2.84 5.56
C ILE A 70 23.83 1.32 5.33
N LEU A 71 23.44 0.89 4.13
CA LEU A 71 23.37 -0.54 3.80
C LEU A 71 24.61 -1.06 3.05
N ARG A 72 25.37 -0.18 2.41
CA ARG A 72 26.48 -0.55 1.53
C ARG A 72 27.60 0.48 1.68
N THR A 73 28.85 0.02 1.73
CA THR A 73 30.00 0.92 1.69
C THR A 73 29.97 1.80 0.43
N GLY A 74 30.33 3.07 0.57
CA GLY A 74 30.58 3.96 -0.56
C GLY A 74 30.77 5.40 -0.12
N THR A 75 31.06 6.27 -1.09
CA THR A 75 31.08 7.71 -0.88
C THR A 75 29.66 8.27 -0.99
N TYR A 76 29.14 8.84 0.09
CA TYR A 76 27.80 9.43 0.16
C TYR A 76 27.87 10.95 0.12
N SER A 77 27.10 11.55 -0.78
CA SER A 77 26.89 13.00 -0.85
C SER A 77 25.48 13.35 -0.42
N PHE A 78 25.31 14.49 0.22
CA PHE A 78 24.01 14.99 0.66
C PHE A 78 23.77 16.41 0.14
N ARG A 79 22.50 16.78 -0.01
CA ARG A 79 22.09 18.17 -0.31
C ARG A 79 20.73 18.48 0.30
N GLY A 80 20.42 19.77 0.38
CA GLY A 80 19.16 20.31 0.90
C GLY A 80 19.33 21.08 2.21
N ALA A 81 20.32 20.71 3.03
CA ALA A 81 20.67 21.40 4.27
C ALA A 81 22.16 21.20 4.61
N GLU A 82 22.62 21.88 5.66
CA GLU A 82 23.90 21.60 6.28
C GLU A 82 23.81 20.28 7.05
N ILE A 83 24.69 19.33 6.73
CA ILE A 83 24.65 17.97 7.28
C ILE A 83 26.01 17.61 7.85
N ALA A 84 26.00 17.09 9.07
CA ALA A 84 27.13 16.43 9.69
C ALA A 84 26.82 14.96 9.96
N VAL A 85 27.78 14.08 9.68
CA VAL A 85 27.70 12.65 9.95
C VAL A 85 28.85 12.25 10.86
N ASN A 86 28.56 11.53 11.95
CA ASN A 86 29.53 11.18 12.99
C ASN A 86 30.31 12.40 13.54
N GLY A 87 29.64 13.56 13.65
CA GLY A 87 30.25 14.81 14.12
C GLY A 87 31.07 15.58 13.07
N HIS A 88 31.20 15.08 11.84
CA HIS A 88 31.96 15.71 10.78
C HIS A 88 31.04 16.29 9.70
N ALA A 89 31.24 17.56 9.31
CA ALA A 89 30.49 18.16 8.21
C ALA A 89 30.76 17.41 6.90
N VAL A 90 29.71 17.13 6.12
CA VAL A 90 29.87 16.46 4.82
C VAL A 90 30.24 17.51 3.76
N GLY A 91 31.44 17.38 3.19
CA GLY A 91 31.92 18.26 2.13
C GLY A 91 31.28 17.98 0.76
N ALA A 92 31.55 18.85 -0.22
CA ALA A 92 31.01 18.75 -1.57
C ALA A 92 31.39 17.44 -2.30
N GLY A 93 32.53 16.83 -1.95
CA GLY A 93 32.97 15.53 -2.48
C GLY A 93 32.27 14.32 -1.86
N GLY A 94 31.37 14.51 -0.90
CA GLY A 94 30.77 13.43 -0.11
C GLY A 94 31.68 12.95 1.02
N MET A 95 31.25 11.89 1.69
CA MET A 95 31.92 11.25 2.82
C MET A 95 31.90 9.72 2.65
N PRO A 96 33.02 9.02 2.87
CA PRO A 96 33.02 7.56 2.90
C PRO A 96 32.24 7.06 4.12
N LEU A 97 31.27 6.18 3.89
CA LEU A 97 30.48 5.54 4.94
C LEU A 97 30.46 4.03 4.72
N ASP A 98 30.57 3.27 5.80
CA ASP A 98 30.45 1.81 5.83
C ASP A 98 29.01 1.38 6.16
N PRO A 99 28.62 0.11 5.94
CA PRO A 99 27.35 -0.41 6.39
C PRO A 99 27.20 -0.29 7.90
N GLY A 100 26.08 0.26 8.36
CA GLY A 100 25.84 0.50 9.78
C GLY A 100 24.99 1.74 10.03
N ARG A 101 24.82 2.08 11.31
CA ARG A 101 24.16 3.31 11.73
C ARG A 101 25.22 4.36 12.03
N HIS A 102 25.04 5.55 11.48
CA HIS A 102 25.91 6.70 11.66
C HIS A 102 25.12 7.83 12.31
N GLU A 103 25.70 8.52 13.28
CA GLU A 103 25.07 9.70 13.86
C GLU A 103 24.88 10.74 12.74
N ILE A 104 23.71 11.38 12.68
CA ILE A 104 23.41 12.43 11.73
C ILE A 104 22.87 13.66 12.44
N ARG A 105 23.37 14.83 12.05
CA ARG A 105 22.83 16.14 12.40
C ARG A 105 22.52 16.90 11.12
N ILE A 106 21.32 17.48 11.08
CA ILE A 106 20.82 18.27 9.95
C ILE A 106 20.43 19.64 10.50
N SER A 107 21.03 20.71 9.99
CA SER A 107 20.77 22.08 10.45
C SER A 107 20.14 22.91 9.34
N TYR A 108 19.06 23.63 9.67
CA TYR A 108 18.33 24.47 8.75
C TYR A 108 17.96 25.81 9.39
N ARG A 109 18.23 26.89 8.66
CA ARG A 109 17.79 28.25 9.02
C ARG A 109 16.87 28.77 7.93
N ARG A 110 15.63 29.09 8.30
CA ARG A 110 14.66 29.61 7.34
C ARG A 110 15.12 30.96 6.78
N GLN A 111 15.02 31.10 5.46
CA GLN A 111 15.19 32.36 4.74
C GLN A 111 13.84 33.03 4.44
N ALA A 112 13.87 34.32 4.08
CA ALA A 112 12.66 35.05 3.68
C ALA A 112 11.98 34.40 2.46
N GLY A 113 10.65 34.31 2.48
CA GLY A 113 9.84 33.73 1.40
C GLY A 113 9.33 32.30 1.69
N PRO A 114 8.89 31.58 0.64
CA PRO A 114 8.55 30.17 0.74
C PRO A 114 9.76 29.36 1.21
N ALA A 115 9.54 28.38 2.07
CA ALA A 115 10.57 27.53 2.63
C ALA A 115 10.31 26.08 2.22
N ALA A 116 11.32 25.42 1.69
CA ALA A 116 11.25 24.02 1.30
C ALA A 116 12.52 23.29 1.75
N LEU A 117 12.34 22.13 2.36
CA LEU A 117 13.42 21.21 2.67
C LEU A 117 13.10 19.83 2.11
N GLN A 118 14.02 19.31 1.31
CA GLN A 118 14.07 17.91 0.95
C GLN A 118 15.51 17.44 1.05
N ILE A 119 15.77 16.52 1.98
CA ILE A 119 17.09 15.92 2.11
C ILE A 119 17.25 14.84 1.06
N MET A 120 18.24 15.05 0.20
CA MET A 120 18.61 14.13 -0.87
C MET A 120 19.97 13.54 -0.57
N TRP A 121 20.17 12.28 -0.94
CA TRP A 121 21.46 11.62 -0.92
C TRP A 121 21.81 11.04 -2.29
N LYS A 122 23.10 10.80 -2.48
CA LYS A 122 23.67 10.13 -3.65
C LYS A 122 24.81 9.25 -3.18
N ALA A 123 25.04 8.12 -3.84
CA ALA A 123 26.26 7.35 -3.66
C ALA A 123 26.83 6.92 -5.03
N GLU A 124 27.98 6.25 -5.02
CA GLU A 124 28.60 5.73 -6.25
C GLU A 124 27.69 4.78 -7.05
N HIS A 125 26.77 4.09 -6.36
CA HIS A 125 25.91 3.06 -6.94
C HIS A 125 24.46 3.52 -7.16
N PHE A 126 24.12 4.79 -6.93
CA PHE A 126 22.81 5.36 -7.26
C PHE A 126 22.84 6.88 -7.34
N ASP A 127 21.99 7.46 -8.18
CA ASP A 127 21.92 8.91 -8.33
C ASP A 127 20.99 9.58 -7.30
N TRP A 128 20.99 10.91 -7.27
CA TRP A 128 20.23 11.72 -6.31
C TRP A 128 18.80 11.24 -6.07
N GLU A 129 18.50 10.95 -4.80
CA GLU A 129 17.15 10.59 -4.36
C GLU A 129 16.88 11.07 -2.93
N PRO A 130 15.60 11.26 -2.53
CA PRO A 130 15.27 11.50 -1.14
C PRO A 130 15.68 10.33 -0.26
N ILE A 131 16.20 10.64 0.93
CA ILE A 131 16.51 9.61 1.93
C ILE A 131 15.18 8.97 2.37
N PRO A 132 15.05 7.63 2.26
CA PRO A 132 13.85 6.94 2.74
C PRO A 132 13.68 7.10 4.26
N THR A 133 12.43 7.29 4.72
CA THR A 133 12.15 7.59 6.14
C THR A 133 12.50 6.44 7.08
N ASP A 134 12.53 5.20 6.57
CA ASP A 134 12.97 4.00 7.28
C ASP A 134 14.50 3.91 7.49
N ARG A 135 15.26 4.91 7.01
CA ARG A 135 16.70 5.03 7.27
C ARG A 135 17.03 5.88 8.49
N PHE A 136 16.06 6.62 9.01
CA PHE A 136 16.26 7.48 10.17
C PHE A 136 15.84 6.81 11.47
N PHE A 137 16.65 6.98 12.51
CA PHE A 137 16.42 6.45 13.84
C PHE A 137 16.83 7.44 14.92
N HIS A 138 16.25 7.31 16.11
CA HIS A 138 16.61 8.09 17.30
C HIS A 138 16.60 7.20 18.54
N ASP A 139 17.26 7.66 19.60
CA ASP A 139 17.15 7.05 20.91
C ASP A 139 15.82 7.47 21.57
N PRO A 140 14.91 6.54 21.91
CA PRO A 140 13.64 6.88 22.55
C PRO A 140 13.79 7.70 23.84
N ARG A 141 14.95 7.64 24.50
CA ARG A 141 15.29 8.37 25.73
C ARG A 141 15.59 9.86 25.49
N GLU A 142 15.88 10.25 24.26
CA GLU A 142 16.10 11.65 23.87
C GLU A 142 14.77 12.43 23.74
N VAL A 143 13.64 11.72 23.73
CA VAL A 143 12.31 12.32 23.59
C VAL A 143 11.78 12.72 24.96
N ASP A 144 11.55 14.02 25.15
CA ASP A 144 10.92 14.56 26.36
C ASP A 144 9.54 13.93 26.62
N GLU A 145 9.40 13.26 27.77
CA GLU A 145 8.14 12.66 28.20
C GLU A 145 7.04 13.72 28.36
N GLU A 146 7.35 14.93 28.82
CA GLU A 146 6.36 16.01 28.99
C GLU A 146 5.75 16.39 27.63
N HIS A 147 6.58 16.50 26.59
CA HIS A 147 6.12 16.74 25.23
C HIS A 147 5.15 15.66 24.71
N ARG A 148 5.44 14.37 24.98
CA ARG A 148 4.50 13.28 24.63
C ARG A 148 3.13 13.45 25.31
N TRP A 149 3.10 13.90 26.56
CA TRP A 149 1.84 14.19 27.27
C TRP A 149 1.11 15.40 26.69
N ILE A 150 1.83 16.44 26.28
CA ILE A 150 1.26 17.63 25.62
C ILE A 150 0.56 17.23 24.32
N GLU A 151 1.22 16.44 23.46
CA GLU A 151 0.65 15.98 22.19
C GLU A 151 -0.56 15.07 22.39
N LYS A 152 -0.48 14.15 23.36
CA LYS A 152 -1.63 13.32 23.76
C LYS A 152 -2.80 14.19 24.23
N GLY A 153 -2.52 15.21 25.04
CA GLY A 153 -3.51 16.15 25.56
C GLY A 153 -4.15 17.01 24.47
N ARG A 154 -3.36 17.50 23.51
CA ARG A 154 -3.87 18.27 22.36
C ARG A 154 -4.84 17.43 21.54
N ARG A 155 -4.46 16.20 21.18
CA ARG A 155 -5.34 15.28 20.43
C ARG A 155 -6.64 15.01 21.19
N LEU A 156 -6.55 14.82 22.50
CA LEU A 156 -7.72 14.58 23.33
C LEU A 156 -8.62 15.82 23.44
N ALA A 157 -8.06 17.03 23.56
CA ALA A 157 -8.82 18.27 23.60
C ALA A 157 -9.66 18.49 22.32
N GLU A 158 -9.12 18.14 21.16
CA GLU A 158 -9.89 18.14 19.91
C GLU A 158 -10.93 17.02 19.85
N LYS A 159 -10.56 15.81 20.29
CA LYS A 159 -11.47 14.67 20.32
C LYS A 159 -12.70 14.94 21.18
N LEU A 160 -12.52 15.60 22.33
CA LEU A 160 -13.60 16.03 23.23
C LEU A 160 -14.31 17.31 22.76
N GLY A 161 -13.81 17.96 21.70
CA GLY A 161 -14.40 19.18 21.17
C GLY A 161 -14.28 20.39 22.11
N CYS A 162 -13.18 20.53 22.87
CA CYS A 162 -13.00 21.67 23.78
C CYS A 162 -13.13 23.02 23.04
N ALA A 163 -12.65 23.10 21.80
CA ALA A 163 -12.76 24.27 20.93
C ALA A 163 -14.19 24.56 20.42
N ASN A 164 -15.17 23.70 20.71
CA ASN A 164 -16.58 23.98 20.42
C ASN A 164 -17.15 25.06 21.34
N CYS A 165 -16.61 25.16 22.57
CA CYS A 165 -17.06 26.06 23.63
C CYS A 165 -15.99 27.08 24.02
N HIS A 166 -14.72 26.69 24.01
CA HIS A 166 -13.59 27.54 24.34
C HIS A 166 -12.93 28.03 23.05
N ASP A 167 -13.15 29.31 22.69
CA ASP A 167 -12.50 29.88 21.52
C ASP A 167 -10.98 29.73 21.66
N ALA A 168 -10.34 29.22 20.62
CA ALA A 168 -8.91 28.98 20.61
C ALA A 168 -8.16 30.05 19.80
N ALA A 169 -8.87 30.87 19.01
CA ALA A 169 -8.30 31.78 18.00
C ALA A 169 -7.09 31.13 17.29
N SER A 170 -7.21 29.83 16.99
CA SER A 170 -6.06 28.98 16.67
C SER A 170 -6.07 28.63 15.19
N PRO A 171 -4.92 28.70 14.50
CA PRO A 171 -4.78 28.20 13.15
C PRO A 171 -4.73 26.66 13.05
N SER A 172 -4.54 25.93 14.17
CA SER A 172 -4.30 24.48 14.16
C SER A 172 -5.26 23.66 15.03
N LEU A 173 -5.78 24.23 16.12
CA LEU A 173 -6.68 23.55 17.07
C LEU A 173 -8.12 23.62 16.59
N ARG A 174 -8.71 22.48 16.24
CA ARG A 174 -10.01 22.43 15.57
C ARG A 174 -11.17 22.14 16.51
N ALA A 175 -12.30 22.78 16.23
CA ALA A 175 -13.60 22.40 16.76
C ALA A 175 -14.07 21.06 16.14
N ARG A 176 -14.85 20.29 16.91
CA ARG A 176 -15.37 18.97 16.50
C ARG A 176 -16.87 18.91 16.76
N PRO A 177 -17.74 19.30 15.81
CA PRO A 177 -19.18 19.24 16.01
C PRO A 177 -19.68 17.81 16.24
N GLY A 178 -20.61 17.60 17.15
CA GLY A 178 -21.26 16.31 17.34
C GLY A 178 -22.21 15.95 16.18
N PRO A 179 -22.77 14.72 16.17
CA PRO A 179 -23.75 14.29 15.17
C PRO A 179 -24.95 15.24 15.10
N SER A 180 -25.50 15.46 13.91
CA SER A 180 -26.68 16.33 13.73
C SER A 180 -27.87 15.79 14.52
N LEU A 181 -28.61 16.64 15.23
CA LEU A 181 -29.84 16.23 15.93
C LEU A 181 -31.10 16.47 15.08
N LEU A 182 -30.93 17.02 13.87
CA LEU A 182 -32.01 17.14 12.89
C LEU A 182 -32.59 15.78 12.53
N GLY A 183 -33.92 15.68 12.59
CA GLY A 183 -34.66 14.45 12.26
C GLY A 183 -34.25 13.23 13.10
N ILE A 184 -33.64 13.41 14.28
CA ILE A 184 -33.06 12.29 15.04
C ILE A 184 -34.09 11.24 15.47
N GLY A 185 -35.34 11.65 15.70
CA GLY A 185 -36.45 10.75 16.04
C GLY A 185 -36.76 9.72 14.95
N SER A 186 -36.47 10.02 13.68
CA SER A 186 -36.65 9.06 12.56
C SER A 186 -35.55 8.01 12.46
N ARG A 187 -34.44 8.17 13.19
CA ARG A 187 -33.20 7.38 13.00
C ARG A 187 -32.62 6.80 14.29
N ARG A 188 -33.24 7.09 15.44
CA ARG A 188 -32.86 6.56 16.77
C ARG A 188 -34.12 6.14 17.52
N LYS A 189 -34.03 5.02 18.23
CA LYS A 189 -35.13 4.53 19.07
C LYS A 189 -35.28 5.39 20.32
N SER A 190 -36.51 5.68 20.73
CA SER A 190 -36.82 6.51 21.90
C SER A 190 -36.22 5.97 23.21
N PRO A 191 -36.34 4.66 23.54
CA PRO A 191 -35.67 4.09 24.72
C PRO A 191 -34.16 4.34 24.71
N TRP A 192 -33.53 4.14 23.55
CA TRP A 192 -32.09 4.35 23.40
C TRP A 192 -31.70 5.80 23.63
N LEU A 193 -32.47 6.78 23.14
CA LEU A 193 -32.19 8.20 23.38
C LEU A 193 -32.14 8.52 24.89
N TYR A 194 -33.11 8.01 25.66
CA TYR A 194 -33.13 8.21 27.11
C TYR A 194 -31.92 7.59 27.81
N HIS A 195 -31.62 6.31 27.54
CA HIS A 195 -30.50 5.63 28.19
C HIS A 195 -29.14 6.16 27.73
N TRP A 196 -29.00 6.55 26.46
CA TRP A 196 -27.80 7.19 25.93
C TRP A 196 -27.55 8.54 26.59
N LEU A 197 -28.57 9.38 26.79
CA LEU A 197 -28.40 10.66 27.49
C LEU A 197 -27.96 10.49 28.95
N ARG A 198 -28.34 9.38 29.59
CA ARG A 198 -28.01 9.06 30.98
C ARG A 198 -26.60 8.47 31.14
N ASP A 199 -26.25 7.50 30.30
CA ASP A 199 -24.95 6.82 30.36
C ASP A 199 -24.45 6.44 28.95
N PRO A 200 -23.83 7.37 28.22
CA PRO A 200 -23.21 7.08 26.93
C PRO A 200 -22.10 6.03 27.03
N ALA A 201 -21.31 6.10 28.11
CA ALA A 201 -20.15 5.25 28.34
C ALA A 201 -20.53 3.78 28.62
N GLY A 202 -21.73 3.56 29.20
CA GLY A 202 -22.32 2.23 29.37
C GLY A 202 -22.70 1.55 28.06
N PHE A 203 -23.02 2.32 27.01
CA PHE A 203 -23.33 1.76 25.68
C PHE A 203 -22.06 1.57 24.86
N ARG A 204 -21.16 2.56 24.92
CA ARG A 204 -19.86 2.55 24.23
C ARG A 204 -18.80 3.08 25.17
N SER A 205 -17.84 2.24 25.53
CA SER A 205 -16.76 2.58 26.46
C SER A 205 -15.89 3.76 26.02
N ASP A 206 -15.84 4.04 24.71
CA ASP A 206 -15.13 5.15 24.09
C ASP A 206 -16.04 6.35 23.71
N ALA A 207 -17.28 6.39 24.22
CA ALA A 207 -18.22 7.48 23.98
C ALA A 207 -17.65 8.84 24.40
N LEU A 208 -17.71 9.81 23.49
CA LEU A 208 -17.19 11.16 23.70
C LEU A 208 -18.25 12.13 24.25
N MET A 209 -19.54 11.80 24.11
CA MET A 209 -20.62 12.65 24.58
C MET A 209 -20.61 12.71 26.12
N PRO A 210 -20.52 13.91 26.72
CA PRO A 210 -20.58 14.07 28.17
C PRO A 210 -22.02 13.98 28.69
N ASP A 211 -22.17 13.72 29.99
CA ASP A 211 -23.44 13.97 30.67
C ASP A 211 -23.56 15.48 31.01
N SER A 212 -24.51 16.15 30.37
CA SER A 212 -24.79 17.59 30.58
C SER A 212 -26.06 17.85 31.38
N LEU A 213 -26.83 16.82 31.77
CA LEU A 213 -28.18 16.99 32.35
C LEU A 213 -28.22 16.64 33.84
N GLY A 214 -27.64 15.51 34.23
CA GLY A 214 -27.38 15.13 35.63
C GLY A 214 -28.59 14.73 36.48
N SER A 215 -29.75 14.49 35.88
CA SER A 215 -30.94 14.04 36.63
C SER A 215 -31.92 13.31 35.73
N ASP A 216 -32.60 12.30 36.29
CA ASP A 216 -33.53 11.44 35.57
C ASP A 216 -34.64 12.18 34.82
N ARG A 217 -35.29 13.14 35.50
CA ARG A 217 -36.35 13.97 34.88
C ARG A 217 -35.86 14.69 33.63
N LYS A 218 -34.66 15.26 33.67
CA LYS A 218 -34.09 15.98 32.52
C LYS A 218 -33.75 15.04 31.37
N TYR A 219 -33.27 13.82 31.64
CA TYR A 219 -33.06 12.81 30.61
C TYR A 219 -34.37 12.48 29.90
N ARG A 220 -35.46 12.24 30.65
CA ARG A 220 -36.78 11.94 30.08
C ARG A 220 -37.35 13.11 29.27
N ASP A 221 -37.28 14.34 29.79
CA ASP A 221 -37.78 15.54 29.10
C ASP A 221 -37.04 15.75 27.76
N VAL A 222 -35.70 15.64 27.74
CA VAL A 222 -34.89 15.80 26.52
C VAL A 222 -35.10 14.64 25.55
N ALA A 223 -35.19 13.40 26.03
CA ALA A 223 -35.48 12.25 25.19
C ALA A 223 -36.84 12.37 24.49
N ALA A 224 -37.88 12.82 25.20
CA ALA A 224 -39.20 13.08 24.63
C ALA A 224 -39.16 14.14 23.53
N TYR A 225 -38.41 15.24 23.73
CA TYR A 225 -38.22 16.26 22.69
C TYR A 225 -37.49 15.72 21.46
N LEU A 226 -36.38 15.00 21.64
CA LEU A 226 -35.58 14.45 20.53
C LEU A 226 -36.35 13.39 19.74
N ALA A 227 -37.13 12.55 20.43
CA ALA A 227 -37.99 11.55 19.79
C ALA A 227 -39.07 12.20 18.91
N ALA A 228 -39.54 13.40 19.26
CA ALA A 228 -40.50 14.17 18.46
C ALA A 228 -39.86 14.86 17.23
N GLN A 229 -38.52 14.90 17.12
CA GLN A 229 -37.83 15.48 15.96
C GLN A 229 -37.78 14.48 14.80
N VAL A 230 -38.88 14.34 14.07
CA VAL A 230 -39.01 13.41 12.93
C VAL A 230 -38.66 14.15 11.63
N SER A 231 -37.89 13.50 10.76
CA SER A 231 -37.57 13.97 9.40
C SER A 231 -38.81 13.92 8.50
N GLU A 232 -38.98 14.92 7.64
CA GLU A 232 -39.98 14.90 6.56
C GLU A 232 -39.68 13.82 5.51
N GLU A 233 -38.40 13.48 5.34
CA GLU A 233 -37.92 12.41 4.48
C GLU A 233 -37.42 11.23 5.34
N PRO A 234 -38.20 10.15 5.52
CA PRO A 234 -37.74 8.96 6.23
C PRO A 234 -36.70 8.19 5.42
N PRO A 235 -35.89 7.32 6.06
CA PRO A 235 -34.97 6.44 5.34
C PRO A 235 -35.70 5.60 4.27
N ASN A 236 -35.04 5.38 3.13
CA ASN A 236 -35.57 4.59 2.04
C ASN A 236 -36.02 3.19 2.51
N ASP A 237 -37.09 2.68 1.91
CA ASP A 237 -37.46 1.27 2.08
C ASP A 237 -36.37 0.38 1.46
N ILE A 238 -35.71 -0.40 2.31
CA ILE A 238 -34.67 -1.36 1.91
C ILE A 238 -35.25 -2.76 1.61
N GLY A 239 -36.58 -2.90 1.67
CA GLY A 239 -37.30 -4.16 1.50
C GLY A 239 -36.98 -5.18 2.61
N ARG A 240 -37.50 -6.40 2.43
CA ARG A 240 -37.27 -7.49 3.41
C ARG A 240 -35.79 -7.89 3.44
N ILE A 241 -35.22 -7.99 4.64
CA ILE A 241 -33.88 -8.52 4.88
C ILE A 241 -33.98 -10.03 5.11
N GLY A 242 -33.44 -10.82 4.20
CA GLY A 242 -33.43 -12.29 4.27
C GLY A 242 -32.31 -12.87 5.13
N GLY A 243 -32.30 -14.20 5.30
CA GLY A 243 -31.19 -14.91 5.95
C GLY A 243 -29.87 -14.76 5.19
N ARG A 244 -29.91 -14.90 3.85
CA ARG A 244 -28.75 -14.71 2.97
C ARG A 244 -28.17 -13.31 3.03
N ASP A 245 -29.01 -12.28 3.19
CA ASP A 245 -28.52 -10.89 3.34
C ASP A 245 -27.68 -10.73 4.60
N ARG A 246 -28.13 -11.32 5.72
CA ARG A 246 -27.41 -11.27 7.00
C ARG A 246 -26.10 -12.04 6.93
N GLU A 247 -26.11 -13.22 6.32
CA GLU A 247 -24.89 -14.02 6.12
C GLU A 247 -23.87 -13.27 5.26
N THR A 248 -24.31 -12.69 4.15
CA THR A 248 -23.47 -11.87 3.27
C THR A 248 -22.92 -10.67 4.02
N GLY A 249 -23.76 -9.94 4.77
CA GLY A 249 -23.34 -8.80 5.60
C GLY A 249 -22.26 -9.15 6.62
N ARG A 250 -22.34 -10.35 7.24
CA ARG A 250 -21.28 -10.84 8.15
C ARG A 250 -19.96 -11.08 7.43
N SER A 251 -20.00 -11.56 6.18
CA SER A 251 -18.81 -11.71 5.35
C SER A 251 -18.19 -10.35 4.98
N LEU A 252 -19.03 -9.41 4.55
CA LEU A 252 -18.62 -8.07 4.12
C LEU A 252 -17.91 -7.26 5.22
N LEU A 253 -18.24 -7.49 6.50
CA LEU A 253 -17.53 -6.85 7.62
C LEU A 253 -16.02 -7.13 7.61
N ASN A 254 -15.61 -8.30 7.09
CA ASN A 254 -14.20 -8.66 6.99
C ASN A 254 -13.57 -8.15 5.70
N SER A 255 -14.21 -8.34 4.55
CA SER A 255 -13.60 -8.05 3.25
C SER A 255 -13.55 -6.56 2.90
N LEU A 256 -14.56 -5.78 3.31
CA LEU A 256 -14.60 -4.34 2.99
C LEU A 256 -13.73 -3.50 3.93
N GLY A 257 -13.10 -4.11 4.94
CA GLY A 257 -12.21 -3.43 5.89
C GLY A 257 -12.89 -2.81 7.11
N CYS A 258 -14.17 -3.08 7.39
CA CYS A 258 -14.87 -2.50 8.55
C CYS A 258 -14.15 -2.81 9.89
N ARG A 259 -13.60 -4.02 10.01
CA ARG A 259 -12.83 -4.45 11.20
C ARG A 259 -11.49 -3.75 11.39
N ALA A 260 -11.01 -2.99 10.39
CA ALA A 260 -9.84 -2.13 10.55
C ALA A 260 -10.11 -0.95 11.52
N CYS A 261 -11.37 -0.61 11.77
CA CYS A 261 -11.74 0.41 12.76
C CYS A 261 -12.59 -0.17 13.89
N HIS A 262 -13.47 -1.11 13.58
CA HIS A 262 -14.44 -1.68 14.52
C HIS A 262 -13.92 -2.99 15.15
N HIS A 263 -13.47 -2.93 16.42
CA HIS A 263 -13.03 -4.10 17.17
C HIS A 263 -13.37 -3.98 18.67
N ARG A 264 -13.21 -5.07 19.44
CA ARG A 264 -13.65 -5.16 20.84
C ARG A 264 -13.15 -4.06 21.79
N ASN A 265 -12.07 -3.37 21.42
CA ASN A 265 -11.41 -2.35 22.25
C ASN A 265 -11.47 -0.94 21.64
N SER A 266 -12.14 -0.74 20.50
CA SER A 266 -12.27 0.55 19.81
C SER A 266 -13.46 0.52 18.87
N LEU A 267 -14.38 1.47 19.01
CA LEU A 267 -15.53 1.64 18.13
C LEU A 267 -16.38 0.36 17.97
N ASP A 268 -16.69 -0.34 19.07
CA ASP A 268 -17.48 -1.57 19.01
C ASP A 268 -18.88 -1.35 18.40
N LEU A 269 -19.37 -2.35 17.67
CA LEU A 269 -20.66 -2.37 16.96
C LEU A 269 -21.75 -3.10 17.75
N VAL A 270 -21.47 -3.54 18.99
CA VAL A 270 -22.45 -4.18 19.86
C VAL A 270 -23.65 -3.26 20.14
N GLY A 271 -24.85 -3.85 20.14
CA GLY A 271 -26.09 -3.19 20.53
C GLY A 271 -26.71 -2.26 19.49
N LEU A 272 -26.22 -2.26 18.24
CA LEU A 272 -26.74 -1.37 17.19
C LEU A 272 -28.24 -1.52 16.92
N GLY A 273 -28.80 -2.73 17.04
CA GLY A 273 -30.23 -2.98 16.89
C GLY A 273 -31.10 -2.31 17.96
N SER A 274 -30.52 -2.02 19.12
CA SER A 274 -31.18 -1.24 20.19
C SER A 274 -31.12 0.26 19.90
N LYS A 275 -30.10 0.72 19.16
CA LYS A 275 -29.92 2.12 18.81
C LYS A 275 -30.83 2.59 17.68
N MET A 276 -30.98 1.76 16.64
CA MET A 276 -31.64 2.15 15.39
C MET A 276 -32.14 0.94 14.60
N ASP A 277 -33.05 1.19 13.66
CA ASP A 277 -33.54 0.18 12.74
C ASP A 277 -32.64 0.01 11.51
N ALA A 278 -32.80 -1.11 10.80
CA ALA A 278 -31.94 -1.47 9.67
C ALA A 278 -31.98 -0.45 8.52
N ALA A 279 -33.14 0.14 8.21
CA ALA A 279 -33.25 1.15 7.16
C ALA A 279 -32.44 2.41 7.50
N ALA A 280 -32.55 2.89 8.74
CA ALA A 280 -31.74 4.01 9.22
C ALA A 280 -30.24 3.68 9.22
N LEU A 281 -29.87 2.42 9.51
CA LEU A 281 -28.47 1.99 9.55
C LEU A 281 -27.91 1.88 8.13
N ALA A 282 -28.67 1.34 7.19
CA ALA A 282 -28.30 1.28 5.78
C ALA A 282 -28.03 2.68 5.22
N ALA A 283 -28.96 3.63 5.44
CA ALA A 283 -28.77 5.03 5.03
C ALA A 283 -27.50 5.67 5.63
N TYR A 284 -27.21 5.39 6.91
CA TYR A 284 -25.96 5.86 7.54
C TYR A 284 -24.70 5.22 6.94
N LEU A 285 -24.75 3.95 6.56
CA LEU A 285 -23.62 3.22 5.98
C LEU A 285 -23.32 3.66 4.54
N GLU A 286 -24.34 4.02 3.76
CA GLU A 286 -24.19 4.57 2.41
C GLU A 286 -23.47 5.93 2.46
N ASP A 287 -23.99 6.87 3.25
CA ASP A 287 -23.35 8.16 3.48
C ASP A 287 -23.48 8.66 4.94
N PRO A 288 -22.41 8.53 5.75
CA PRO A 288 -22.40 9.04 7.12
C PRO A 288 -22.39 10.58 7.21
N ALA A 289 -21.94 11.28 6.16
CA ALA A 289 -21.59 12.70 6.20
C ALA A 289 -22.73 13.64 6.63
N PRO A 290 -23.98 13.48 6.14
CA PRO A 290 -25.10 14.33 6.56
C PRO A 290 -25.44 14.17 8.05
N TYR A 291 -25.17 13.00 8.62
CA TYR A 291 -25.54 12.65 9.98
C TYR A 291 -24.45 12.98 11.02
N ASP A 292 -23.18 12.98 10.60
CA ASP A 292 -22.03 13.21 11.47
C ASP A 292 -20.85 13.82 10.68
N ARG A 293 -20.87 15.16 10.48
CA ARG A 293 -19.88 15.86 9.64
C ARG A 293 -18.44 15.79 10.18
N SER A 294 -18.27 15.66 11.50
CA SER A 294 -16.95 15.47 12.13
C SER A 294 -16.66 14.02 12.52
N GLY A 295 -17.58 13.12 12.17
CA GLY A 295 -17.47 11.70 12.42
C GLY A 295 -16.19 11.13 11.82
N GLU A 296 -15.60 10.18 12.54
CA GLU A 296 -14.45 9.41 12.05
C GLU A 296 -14.88 8.30 11.09
N MET A 297 -16.18 7.99 11.00
CA MET A 297 -16.72 7.00 10.07
C MET A 297 -16.77 7.59 8.65
N PRO A 298 -15.94 7.10 7.71
CA PRO A 298 -15.99 7.54 6.33
C PRO A 298 -17.06 6.79 5.53
N SER A 299 -17.39 7.28 4.33
CA SER A 299 -18.17 6.48 3.38
C SER A 299 -17.25 5.43 2.76
N LEU A 300 -17.63 4.15 2.81
CA LEU A 300 -16.87 3.05 2.19
C LEU A 300 -17.28 2.80 0.73
N ASN A 301 -18.02 3.73 0.13
CA ASN A 301 -18.57 3.63 -1.22
C ASN A 301 -19.41 2.37 -1.42
N LEU A 302 -20.26 2.06 -0.44
CA LEU A 302 -21.15 0.90 -0.45
C LEU A 302 -22.27 1.12 -1.47
N THR A 303 -22.62 0.06 -2.18
CA THR A 303 -23.88 0.00 -2.91
C THR A 303 -25.07 -0.10 -1.94
N PRO A 304 -26.29 0.30 -2.35
CA PRO A 304 -27.48 0.16 -1.50
C PRO A 304 -27.71 -1.29 -1.01
N GLN A 305 -27.37 -2.27 -1.85
CA GLN A 305 -27.48 -3.68 -1.51
C GLN A 305 -26.47 -4.12 -0.45
N GLU A 306 -25.19 -3.71 -0.57
CA GLU A 306 -24.18 -3.98 0.47
C GLU A 306 -24.55 -3.29 1.79
N ALA A 307 -25.04 -2.05 1.75
CA ALA A 307 -25.48 -1.32 2.92
C ALA A 307 -26.65 -2.00 3.63
N LYS A 308 -27.65 -2.48 2.88
CA LYS A 308 -28.76 -3.32 3.39
C LYS A 308 -28.23 -4.59 4.08
N GLN A 309 -27.32 -5.30 3.44
CA GLN A 309 -26.78 -6.57 3.96
C GLN A 309 -26.01 -6.35 5.27
N LEU A 310 -25.13 -5.35 5.29
CA LEU A 310 -24.40 -4.95 6.49
C LEU A 310 -25.35 -4.49 7.60
N ALA A 311 -26.33 -3.64 7.29
CA ALA A 311 -27.31 -3.17 8.26
C ALA A 311 -28.09 -4.34 8.87
N GLY A 312 -28.56 -5.28 8.04
CA GLY A 312 -29.25 -6.48 8.48
C GLY A 312 -28.44 -7.35 9.43
N ALA A 313 -27.15 -7.54 9.15
CA ALA A 313 -26.24 -8.30 10.02
C ALA A 313 -25.96 -7.58 11.35
N LEU A 314 -25.84 -6.25 11.34
CA LEU A 314 -25.44 -5.46 12.51
C LEU A 314 -26.59 -5.22 13.49
N VAL A 315 -27.83 -5.10 13.03
CA VAL A 315 -28.99 -4.91 13.93
C VAL A 315 -29.37 -6.17 14.70
N ASP A 316 -28.83 -7.34 14.34
CA ASP A 316 -28.98 -8.56 15.15
C ASP A 316 -28.34 -8.39 16.54
N SER A 317 -27.35 -7.50 16.69
CA SER A 317 -26.73 -7.19 17.97
C SER A 317 -27.58 -6.20 18.78
N ARG A 318 -28.03 -6.63 19.96
CA ARG A 318 -28.91 -5.87 20.86
C ARG A 318 -28.33 -5.76 22.27
N ASN A 319 -28.73 -4.74 22.99
CA ASN A 319 -28.42 -4.47 24.39
C ASN A 319 -29.73 -4.10 25.11
N GLU A 320 -30.30 -5.07 25.81
CA GLU A 320 -31.62 -4.97 26.47
C GLU A 320 -31.69 -3.80 27.47
N THR A 321 -30.57 -3.41 28.09
CA THR A 321 -30.53 -2.28 29.02
C THR A 321 -30.97 -0.97 28.34
N TYR A 322 -30.69 -0.83 27.04
CA TYR A 322 -31.01 0.36 26.23
C TYR A 322 -32.34 0.26 25.50
N GLU A 323 -33.10 -0.81 25.72
CA GLU A 323 -34.42 -1.05 25.12
C GLU A 323 -35.56 -0.87 26.12
N VAL A 324 -35.23 -0.71 27.40
CA VAL A 324 -36.22 -0.49 28.45
C VAL A 324 -36.91 0.86 28.23
N GLU A 325 -38.23 0.82 28.01
CA GLU A 325 -39.07 2.00 27.86
C GLU A 325 -39.00 2.90 29.10
N PHE A 326 -39.03 4.22 28.87
CA PHE A 326 -39.13 5.21 29.94
C PHE A 326 -40.53 5.85 29.93
N THR A 327 -41.05 6.14 31.12
CA THR A 327 -42.39 6.74 31.27
C THR A 327 -42.32 8.21 31.67
N GLY A 328 -43.18 9.04 31.10
CA GLY A 328 -43.17 10.47 31.38
C GLY A 328 -41.99 11.21 30.74
N GLY A 329 -42.04 12.54 30.84
CA GLY A 329 -41.23 13.46 30.05
C GLY A 329 -42.12 14.52 29.40
N ASN A 330 -41.60 15.73 29.20
CA ASN A 330 -42.31 16.82 28.55
C ASN A 330 -41.39 17.46 27.50
N ALA A 331 -41.82 17.40 26.24
CA ALA A 331 -41.04 17.88 25.11
C ALA A 331 -40.75 19.39 25.20
N ASP A 332 -41.69 20.22 25.65
CA ASP A 332 -41.48 21.68 25.78
C ASP A 332 -40.39 22.00 26.83
N ARG A 333 -40.32 21.23 27.92
CA ARG A 333 -39.22 21.32 28.88
C ARG A 333 -37.92 20.79 28.28
N GLY A 334 -37.98 19.71 27.52
CA GLY A 334 -36.85 19.14 26.80
C GLY A 334 -36.19 20.14 25.83
N GLU A 335 -37.01 20.86 25.06
CA GLU A 335 -36.55 21.89 24.14
C GLU A 335 -35.77 22.99 24.87
N LYS A 336 -36.33 23.50 25.98
CA LYS A 336 -35.66 24.50 26.82
C LYS A 336 -34.35 23.97 27.42
N LEU A 337 -34.36 22.70 27.84
CA LEU A 337 -33.18 22.04 28.41
C LEU A 337 -32.04 21.91 27.41
N ILE A 338 -32.32 21.53 26.15
CA ILE A 338 -31.30 21.40 25.10
C ILE A 338 -30.49 22.68 24.91
N ARG A 339 -31.15 23.85 25.01
CA ARG A 339 -30.48 25.15 24.93
C ARG A 339 -29.64 25.42 26.18
N SER A 340 -30.21 25.24 27.37
CA SER A 340 -29.52 25.51 28.64
C SER A 340 -28.41 24.52 29.01
N ALA A 341 -28.42 23.32 28.40
CA ALA A 341 -27.43 22.26 28.60
C ALA A 341 -26.29 22.29 27.57
N TRP A 342 -26.19 23.35 26.77
CA TRP A 342 -25.09 23.59 25.81
C TRP A 342 -25.00 22.56 24.68
N CYS A 343 -26.11 21.87 24.37
CA CYS A 343 -26.12 20.88 23.29
C CYS A 343 -25.77 21.50 21.93
N SER A 344 -26.21 22.74 21.69
CA SER A 344 -25.92 23.52 20.46
C SER A 344 -24.44 23.85 20.25
N ALA A 345 -23.60 23.74 21.29
CA ALA A 345 -22.16 23.96 21.14
C ALA A 345 -21.53 22.89 20.22
N CYS A 346 -22.05 21.67 20.30
CA CYS A 346 -21.57 20.53 19.53
C CYS A 346 -22.57 20.13 18.43
N HIS A 347 -23.85 20.05 18.74
CA HIS A 347 -24.87 19.48 17.87
C HIS A 347 -25.60 20.53 17.04
N GLU A 348 -25.86 20.20 15.77
CA GLU A 348 -26.77 20.95 14.91
C GLU A 348 -28.22 20.68 15.33
N LEU A 349 -28.95 21.74 15.68
CA LEU A 349 -30.34 21.67 16.19
C LEU A 349 -31.38 22.24 15.21
N ALA A 350 -30.98 23.12 14.30
CA ALA A 350 -31.81 23.64 13.21
C ALA A 350 -30.93 23.81 11.95
N PRO A 351 -31.49 23.70 10.73
CA PRO A 351 -30.73 23.90 9.50
C PRO A 351 -30.11 25.30 9.46
N GLY A 352 -28.80 25.37 9.20
CA GLY A 352 -28.11 26.65 9.04
C GLY A 352 -27.95 27.49 10.30
N ASN A 353 -28.23 26.95 11.50
CA ASN A 353 -28.04 27.71 12.73
C ASN A 353 -26.56 28.04 12.94
N ASP A 354 -26.24 29.33 12.88
CA ASP A 354 -25.10 29.89 13.59
C ASP A 354 -25.23 29.49 15.07
N LYS A 355 -24.14 29.00 15.66
CA LYS A 355 -24.10 28.72 17.10
C LYS A 355 -24.60 29.98 17.81
N GLU A 356 -25.78 29.94 18.44
CA GLU A 356 -26.18 31.05 19.31
C GLU A 356 -25.01 31.38 20.22
N PRO A 357 -24.64 32.67 20.39
CA PRO A 357 -23.43 33.03 21.08
C PRO A 357 -23.45 32.44 22.47
N LEU A 358 -22.68 31.36 22.63
CA LEU A 358 -22.45 30.72 23.91
C LEU A 358 -21.95 31.83 24.84
N ARG A 359 -22.59 32.01 26.00
CA ARG A 359 -22.18 32.99 27.02
C ARG A 359 -20.65 32.96 27.11
N ARG A 360 -19.97 34.11 26.99
CA ARG A 360 -18.50 34.18 26.86
C ARG A 360 -17.81 33.25 27.87
N LEU A 361 -17.37 32.09 27.38
CA LEU A 361 -16.52 31.18 28.13
C LEU A 361 -15.08 31.69 28.01
N PRO A 362 -14.20 31.36 28.96
CA PRO A 362 -12.79 31.69 28.83
C PRO A 362 -12.21 31.05 27.57
N ASP A 363 -11.32 31.78 26.89
CA ASP A 363 -10.57 31.25 25.75
C ASP A 363 -9.68 30.08 26.17
N MET A 364 -9.31 29.23 25.21
CA MET A 364 -8.45 28.06 25.42
C MET A 364 -7.14 28.40 26.13
N SER A 365 -6.53 29.54 25.78
CA SER A 365 -5.29 30.06 26.38
C SER A 365 -5.46 30.54 27.83
N SER A 366 -6.69 30.76 28.28
CA SER A 366 -7.01 31.23 29.64
C SER A 366 -7.43 30.11 30.60
N LEU A 367 -7.53 28.87 30.10
CA LEU A 367 -7.96 27.73 30.90
C LEU A 367 -6.97 27.40 32.02
N ARG A 368 -7.53 26.91 33.13
CA ARG A 368 -6.76 26.44 34.30
C ARG A 368 -6.93 24.93 34.42
N SER A 369 -5.81 24.22 34.54
CA SER A 369 -5.80 22.77 34.73
C SER A 369 -6.54 22.34 36.00
N GLY A 370 -7.17 21.17 35.96
CA GLY A 370 -7.84 20.55 37.11
C GLY A 370 -9.15 21.21 37.56
N ARG A 371 -9.70 22.15 36.77
CA ARG A 371 -10.99 22.82 37.06
C ARG A 371 -12.03 22.53 35.97
N GLY A 372 -13.30 22.84 36.26
CA GLY A 372 -14.41 22.66 35.31
C GLY A 372 -14.52 21.20 34.85
N CYS A 373 -14.64 21.00 33.53
CA CYS A 373 -14.72 19.68 32.89
C CYS A 373 -13.52 18.76 33.17
N MET A 374 -12.35 19.32 33.54
CA MET A 374 -11.13 18.54 33.85
C MET A 374 -11.04 18.11 35.32
N SER A 375 -11.96 18.58 36.18
CA SER A 375 -12.01 18.17 37.59
C SER A 375 -12.33 16.67 37.71
N PRO A 376 -11.77 15.96 38.71
CA PRO A 376 -12.26 14.64 39.11
C PRO A 376 -13.76 14.63 39.40
N GLU A 377 -14.25 15.71 40.01
CA GLU A 377 -15.65 15.94 40.35
C GLU A 377 -16.08 17.31 39.78
N PRO A 378 -16.59 17.36 38.54
CA PRO A 378 -17.05 18.61 37.94
C PRO A 378 -18.31 19.13 38.66
N ALA A 379 -18.25 20.38 39.14
CA ALA A 379 -19.38 21.04 39.82
C ALA A 379 -20.18 21.96 38.89
N GLY A 380 -21.46 22.17 39.22
CA GLY A 380 -22.34 23.08 38.47
C GLY A 380 -22.83 22.50 37.14
N SER A 381 -23.19 23.38 36.20
CA SER A 381 -23.80 23.03 34.91
C SER A 381 -22.76 22.79 33.80
N VAL A 382 -21.54 22.34 34.13
CA VAL A 382 -20.52 22.02 33.13
C VAL A 382 -20.70 20.58 32.61
N PRO A 383 -20.36 20.30 31.34
CA PRO A 383 -20.37 18.93 30.83
C PRO A 383 -19.47 17.99 31.65
N ARG A 384 -19.99 16.81 32.02
CA ARG A 384 -19.26 15.77 32.74
C ARG A 384 -18.72 14.72 31.78
N PHE A 385 -17.44 14.84 31.44
CA PHE A 385 -16.71 13.82 30.68
C PHE A 385 -16.19 12.71 31.60
N ARG A 386 -16.27 11.45 31.15
CA ARG A 386 -15.72 10.29 31.87
C ARG A 386 -14.23 10.13 31.56
N LEU A 387 -13.41 11.01 32.12
CA LEU A 387 -11.96 11.01 31.89
C LEU A 387 -11.23 10.04 32.83
N SER A 388 -10.32 9.24 32.31
CA SER A 388 -9.35 8.48 33.11
C SER A 388 -8.32 9.41 33.79
N ALA A 389 -7.57 8.88 34.75
CA ALA A 389 -6.47 9.62 35.38
C ALA A 389 -5.39 10.01 34.35
N GLU A 390 -5.14 9.13 33.38
CA GLU A 390 -4.17 9.36 32.31
C GLU A 390 -4.63 10.47 31.36
N GLU A 391 -5.90 10.46 30.96
CA GLU A 391 -6.49 11.50 30.11
C GLU A 391 -6.48 12.87 30.80
N ARG A 392 -6.78 12.92 32.11
CA ARG A 392 -6.67 14.16 32.90
C ARG A 392 -5.23 14.67 32.98
N ARG A 393 -4.24 13.78 33.11
CA ARG A 393 -2.82 14.15 33.08
C ARG A 393 -2.45 14.75 31.72
N ALA A 394 -2.84 14.10 30.62
CA ALA A 394 -2.58 14.59 29.27
C ALA A 394 -3.21 15.96 29.02
N LEU A 395 -4.51 16.14 29.32
CA LEU A 395 -5.18 17.44 29.19
C LEU A 395 -4.52 18.52 30.07
N THR A 396 -4.08 18.17 31.27
CA THR A 396 -3.39 19.09 32.17
C THR A 396 -2.07 19.57 31.57
N ALA A 397 -1.26 18.65 31.03
CA ALA A 397 -0.02 18.98 30.34
C ALA A 397 -0.29 19.93 29.16
N PHE A 398 -1.25 19.58 28.31
CA PHE A 398 -1.63 20.40 27.16
C PHE A 398 -2.15 21.79 27.55
N VAL A 399 -3.10 21.90 28.48
CA VAL A 399 -3.67 23.21 28.88
C VAL A 399 -2.62 24.09 29.52
N LYS A 400 -1.75 23.53 30.36
CA LYS A 400 -0.63 24.27 30.97
C LYS A 400 0.32 24.80 29.89
N TRP A 401 0.67 23.95 28.92
CA TRP A 401 1.54 24.32 27.80
C TRP A 401 0.88 25.34 26.88
N TYR A 402 -0.36 25.13 26.45
CA TYR A 402 -1.08 26.00 25.52
C TYR A 402 -1.30 27.41 26.07
N ARG A 403 -1.47 27.52 27.39
CA ARG A 403 -1.51 28.82 28.07
C ARG A 403 -0.18 29.58 27.99
N ALA A 404 0.96 28.89 28.00
CA ALA A 404 2.29 29.49 27.89
C ALA A 404 2.70 29.73 26.42
N ALA A 405 2.31 28.82 25.53
CA ALA A 405 2.68 28.79 24.12
C ALA A 405 1.47 28.49 23.24
N PRO A 406 0.50 29.42 23.12
CA PRO A 406 -0.65 29.24 22.24
C PRO A 406 -0.20 29.20 20.79
N ASP A 407 -1.09 28.69 19.94
CA ASP A 407 -0.87 28.64 18.49
C ASP A 407 -0.86 30.06 17.92
N ILE A 408 0.21 30.41 17.21
CA ILE A 408 0.45 31.74 16.63
C ILE A 408 0.72 31.69 15.13
N SER A 409 0.89 30.51 14.53
CA SER A 409 1.13 30.37 13.09
C SER A 409 0.50 29.09 12.53
N PRO A 410 0.02 29.08 11.27
CA PRO A 410 -0.39 27.85 10.60
C PRO A 410 0.79 26.88 10.46
N ALA A 411 0.55 25.59 10.73
CA ALA A 411 1.58 24.55 10.68
C ALA A 411 1.11 23.33 9.87
N PRO A 412 1.07 23.43 8.52
CA PRO A 412 0.38 22.48 7.66
C PRO A 412 0.97 21.07 7.68
N VAL A 413 2.30 20.93 7.81
CA VAL A 413 2.96 19.62 7.87
C VAL A 413 2.67 18.94 9.22
N TYR A 414 2.70 19.69 10.31
CA TYR A 414 2.31 19.21 11.62
C TYR A 414 0.83 18.79 11.68
N ASP A 415 -0.06 19.61 11.12
CA ASP A 415 -1.49 19.32 11.01
C ASP A 415 -1.79 18.10 10.13
N PHE A 416 -1.00 17.88 9.08
CA PHE A 416 -1.12 16.72 8.20
C PHE A 416 -0.94 15.40 8.95
N TYR A 417 0.15 15.23 9.69
CA TYR A 417 0.39 14.00 10.46
C TYR A 417 -0.66 13.78 11.55
N ARG A 418 -1.11 14.85 12.21
CA ARG A 418 -2.23 14.78 13.17
C ARG A 418 -3.52 14.35 12.50
N ARG A 419 -3.79 14.82 11.28
CA ARG A 419 -5.00 14.46 10.53
C ARG A 419 -4.97 13.01 10.06
N LEU A 420 -3.83 12.49 9.62
CA LEU A 420 -3.68 11.06 9.31
C LEU A 420 -4.02 10.18 10.52
N ALA A 421 -3.56 10.58 11.71
CA ALA A 421 -3.89 9.88 12.96
C ALA A 421 -5.38 10.00 13.32
N GLN A 422 -5.96 11.19 13.19
CA GLN A 422 -7.37 11.44 13.48
C GLN A 422 -8.31 10.63 12.59
N LEU A 423 -7.98 10.51 11.30
CA LEU A 423 -8.75 9.72 10.32
C LEU A 423 -8.34 8.24 10.30
N ARG A 424 -7.45 7.83 11.20
CA ARG A 424 -6.99 6.45 11.37
C ARG A 424 -6.45 5.83 10.07
N CYS A 425 -5.75 6.60 9.25
CA CYS A 425 -5.19 6.10 7.98
C CYS A 425 -4.23 4.91 8.21
N THR A 426 -3.56 4.88 9.36
CA THR A 426 -2.66 3.79 9.79
C THR A 426 -3.40 2.53 10.28
N ALA A 427 -4.73 2.50 10.25
CA ALA A 427 -5.50 1.26 10.43
C ALA A 427 -5.22 0.26 9.30
N CYS A 428 -5.24 0.76 8.05
CA CYS A 428 -5.06 -0.06 6.86
C CYS A 428 -3.69 0.14 6.21
N HIS A 429 -3.12 1.34 6.29
CA HIS A 429 -1.89 1.67 5.58
C HIS A 429 -0.67 1.68 6.50
N ALA A 430 0.49 1.25 5.97
CA ALA A 430 1.76 1.58 6.59
C ALA A 430 2.06 3.08 6.41
N LEU A 431 2.66 3.70 7.42
CA LEU A 431 3.14 5.08 7.37
C LEU A 431 4.50 5.15 8.04
N ASP A 432 5.49 5.59 7.27
CA ASP A 432 6.90 5.56 7.62
C ASP A 432 7.31 4.14 8.04
N SER A 433 7.91 3.99 9.22
CA SER A 433 8.27 2.70 9.80
C SER A 433 7.10 1.99 10.50
N SER A 434 5.94 2.63 10.61
CA SER A 434 4.80 2.08 11.34
C SER A 434 4.04 1.11 10.43
N LYS A 435 3.87 -0.12 10.92
CA LYS A 435 2.99 -1.11 10.28
C LYS A 435 1.53 -0.70 10.46
N PRO A 436 0.61 -1.19 9.60
CA PRO A 436 -0.81 -1.08 9.84
C PRO A 436 -1.15 -1.60 11.24
N SER A 437 -1.97 -0.85 11.98
CA SER A 437 -2.28 -1.13 13.38
C SER A 437 -3.12 -2.39 13.60
N LEU A 438 -3.70 -2.97 12.53
CA LEU A 438 -4.48 -4.20 12.59
C LEU A 438 -4.10 -5.16 11.46
N SER A 439 -4.14 -6.46 11.76
CA SER A 439 -3.98 -7.53 10.78
C SER A 439 -5.30 -7.76 10.04
N ILE A 440 -5.53 -7.00 8.97
CA ILE A 440 -6.59 -7.27 8.00
C ILE A 440 -6.06 -8.20 6.90
N PRO A 441 -6.91 -9.03 6.25
CA PRO A 441 -6.47 -9.98 5.21
C PRO A 441 -5.73 -9.30 4.04
N GLU A 442 -6.14 -8.09 3.71
CA GLU A 442 -5.53 -7.24 2.69
C GLU A 442 -5.14 -5.91 3.35
N THR A 443 -3.88 -5.49 3.24
CA THR A 443 -3.42 -4.18 3.76
C THR A 443 -3.43 -3.13 2.67
N GLY A 444 -3.69 -1.87 3.04
CA GLY A 444 -3.55 -0.76 2.10
C GLY A 444 -2.08 -0.51 1.72
N PRO A 445 -1.81 0.05 0.53
CA PRO A 445 -0.45 0.38 0.10
C PRO A 445 0.22 1.39 1.04
N PRO A 446 1.56 1.40 1.19
CA PRO A 446 2.24 2.33 2.08
C PRO A 446 1.99 3.79 1.68
N LEU A 447 1.74 4.65 2.68
CA LEU A 447 1.56 6.10 2.50
C LEU A 447 2.89 6.86 2.46
N THR A 448 3.97 6.21 2.90
CA THR A 448 5.33 6.76 2.89
C THR A 448 5.76 7.14 1.48
N GLY A 449 6.27 8.36 1.32
CA GLY A 449 6.79 8.82 0.02
C GLY A 449 5.74 9.10 -1.06
N LEU A 450 4.44 9.01 -0.75
CA LEU A 450 3.38 9.27 -1.73
C LEU A 450 3.45 10.69 -2.30
N GLY A 451 3.81 11.69 -1.48
CA GLY A 451 4.00 13.08 -1.92
C GLY A 451 4.97 13.23 -3.10
N TRP A 452 6.03 12.43 -3.09
CA TRP A 452 7.03 12.38 -4.17
C TRP A 452 6.60 11.55 -5.36
N ARG A 453 5.81 10.50 -5.12
CA ARG A 453 5.42 9.55 -6.16
C ARG A 453 4.24 10.04 -6.97
N MET A 454 3.14 10.42 -6.32
CA MET A 454 1.85 10.62 -7.00
C MET A 454 1.54 12.10 -7.24
N THR A 455 0.75 12.36 -8.29
CA THR A 455 0.18 13.69 -8.52
C THR A 455 -0.92 13.97 -7.49
N LEU A 456 -1.12 15.25 -7.15
CA LEU A 456 -2.20 15.64 -6.24
C LEU A 456 -3.58 15.38 -6.84
N MET A 457 -3.72 15.53 -8.16
CA MET A 457 -4.96 15.22 -8.87
C MET A 457 -5.33 13.74 -8.70
N TRP A 458 -4.37 12.83 -8.85
CA TRP A 458 -4.63 11.41 -8.66
C TRP A 458 -5.02 11.09 -7.22
N MET A 459 -4.29 11.64 -6.23
CA MET A 459 -4.63 11.45 -4.82
C MET A 459 -6.05 11.94 -4.49
N ARG A 460 -6.47 13.09 -5.05
CA ARG A 460 -7.85 13.60 -4.92
C ARG A 460 -8.86 12.59 -5.46
N GLY A 461 -8.61 12.01 -6.64
CA GLY A 461 -9.51 11.01 -7.21
C GLY A 461 -9.61 9.74 -6.35
N VAL A 462 -8.50 9.30 -5.75
CA VAL A 462 -8.51 8.15 -4.82
C VAL A 462 -9.35 8.46 -3.57
N LEU A 463 -9.15 9.63 -2.94
CA LEU A 463 -9.88 10.02 -1.73
C LEU A 463 -11.34 10.45 -1.99
N LYS A 464 -11.69 10.80 -3.23
CA LYS A 464 -13.07 10.99 -3.70
C LYS A 464 -13.76 9.67 -4.05
N GLY A 465 -13.01 8.58 -4.19
CA GLY A 465 -13.53 7.28 -4.64
C GLY A 465 -13.72 7.16 -6.16
N THR A 466 -13.21 8.11 -6.96
CA THR A 466 -13.31 8.09 -8.43
C THR A 466 -12.17 7.31 -9.09
N ASN A 467 -11.02 7.19 -8.43
CA ASN A 467 -9.86 6.46 -8.97
C ASN A 467 -9.63 5.18 -8.16
N ARG A 468 -9.72 4.03 -8.82
CA ARG A 468 -9.39 2.72 -8.25
C ARG A 468 -8.53 1.94 -9.24
N THR A 469 -7.29 1.65 -8.86
CA THR A 469 -6.33 0.96 -9.75
C THR A 469 -6.47 -0.56 -9.72
N HIS A 470 -7.02 -1.11 -8.64
CA HIS A 470 -7.16 -2.54 -8.43
C HIS A 470 -8.64 -2.84 -8.15
N ALA A 471 -9.38 -3.20 -9.20
CA ALA A 471 -10.80 -3.53 -9.10
C ALA A 471 -11.05 -4.86 -8.36
N GLU A 472 -10.04 -5.72 -8.34
CA GLU A 472 -9.98 -7.06 -7.76
C GLU A 472 -9.79 -7.07 -6.24
N ILE A 473 -9.21 -6.01 -5.65
CA ILE A 473 -8.98 -5.89 -4.20
C ILE A 473 -10.31 -5.60 -3.50
N GLU A 474 -10.82 -6.48 -2.63
CA GLU A 474 -12.12 -6.27 -1.97
C GLU A 474 -12.08 -5.13 -0.93
N LEU A 475 -10.92 -4.86 -0.32
CA LEU A 475 -10.73 -3.75 0.60
C LEU A 475 -11.12 -2.40 -0.04
N ARG A 476 -11.99 -1.64 0.64
CA ARG A 476 -12.46 -0.32 0.18
C ARG A 476 -11.61 0.81 0.73
N MET A 477 -11.06 1.63 -0.17
CA MET A 477 -10.48 2.93 0.22
C MET A 477 -11.61 3.88 0.61
N PRO A 478 -11.58 4.50 1.81
CA PRO A 478 -12.67 5.36 2.21
C PRO A 478 -12.75 6.67 1.42
N ARG A 479 -13.98 7.13 1.17
CA ARG A 479 -14.30 8.43 0.58
C ARG A 479 -14.39 9.49 1.68
N TYR A 480 -13.69 10.60 1.48
CA TYR A 480 -13.68 11.75 2.38
C TYR A 480 -14.34 12.97 1.76
N GLN A 481 -14.97 13.79 2.59
CA GLN A 481 -15.52 15.07 2.15
C GLN A 481 -14.40 16.02 1.72
N GLU A 482 -14.71 16.96 0.82
CA GLU A 482 -13.71 17.84 0.23
C GLU A 482 -12.92 18.68 1.25
N ALA A 483 -13.62 19.23 2.24
CA ALA A 483 -13.00 19.98 3.34
C ALA A 483 -12.03 19.14 4.19
N GLN A 484 -12.20 17.82 4.22
CA GLN A 484 -11.32 16.89 4.94
C GLN A 484 -10.15 16.46 4.07
N MET A 485 -10.40 16.25 2.78
CA MET A 485 -9.47 15.72 1.80
C MET A 485 -8.41 16.72 1.33
N LEU A 486 -8.79 17.95 0.99
CA LEU A 486 -7.85 18.89 0.35
C LEU A 486 -6.59 19.15 1.20
N PRO A 487 -6.69 19.41 2.52
CA PRO A 487 -5.51 19.58 3.36
C PRO A 487 -4.64 18.32 3.46
N LEU A 488 -5.23 17.11 3.34
CA LEU A 488 -4.47 15.85 3.34
C LEU A 488 -3.64 15.70 2.07
N VAL A 489 -4.26 15.94 0.91
CA VAL A 489 -3.60 15.84 -0.39
C VAL A 489 -2.42 16.82 -0.45
N ASP A 490 -2.64 18.08 -0.07
CA ASP A 490 -1.58 19.08 -0.01
C ASP A 490 -0.50 18.68 1.00
N GLY A 491 -0.91 18.14 2.16
CA GLY A 491 -0.02 17.64 3.20
C GLY A 491 0.93 16.54 2.73
N PHE A 492 0.51 15.65 1.81
CA PHE A 492 1.42 14.67 1.21
C PHE A 492 2.54 15.34 0.41
N ALA A 493 2.23 16.31 -0.47
CA ALA A 493 3.27 17.07 -1.18
C ALA A 493 4.14 17.89 -0.22
N ARG A 494 3.52 18.56 0.75
CA ARG A 494 4.26 19.42 1.69
C ARG A 494 5.21 18.62 2.56
N SER A 495 4.78 17.50 3.15
CA SER A 495 5.66 16.60 3.93
C SER A 495 6.76 15.94 3.09
N ALA A 496 6.60 15.93 1.77
CA ALA A 496 7.64 15.54 0.84
C ALA A 496 8.71 16.64 0.64
N GLY A 497 8.42 17.91 0.88
CA GLY A 497 9.31 19.02 0.48
C GLY A 497 8.87 19.71 -0.81
N LEU A 498 7.62 19.50 -1.21
CA LEU A 498 7.10 19.80 -2.53
C LEU A 498 5.99 20.86 -2.44
N ASN A 499 6.03 21.85 -3.32
CA ASN A 499 4.97 22.84 -3.42
C ASN A 499 3.69 22.16 -3.92
N PRO A 500 2.55 22.22 -3.20
CA PRO A 500 1.32 21.62 -3.68
C PRO A 500 0.78 22.28 -4.96
N GLY A 501 1.15 23.54 -5.24
CA GLY A 501 0.74 24.27 -6.44
C GLY A 501 1.55 23.96 -7.70
N THR A 502 2.66 23.21 -7.60
CA THR A 502 3.37 22.74 -8.80
C THR A 502 2.62 21.55 -9.40
N HIS A 503 1.88 21.82 -10.47
CA HIS A 503 1.29 20.81 -11.33
C HIS A 503 2.16 20.70 -12.59
N GLY A 504 2.49 19.47 -13.00
CA GLY A 504 3.08 19.26 -14.32
C GLY A 504 2.09 19.72 -15.38
N THR A 505 2.56 20.47 -16.38
CA THR A 505 1.76 20.79 -17.57
C THR A 505 1.61 19.53 -18.40
N ILE A 506 0.37 19.19 -18.75
CA ILE A 506 0.07 18.15 -19.74
C ILE A 506 0.31 18.80 -21.12
N PRO A 507 1.27 18.34 -21.92
CA PRO A 507 1.45 18.85 -23.28
C PRO A 507 0.17 18.65 -24.09
N GLU A 508 -0.27 19.68 -24.81
CA GLU A 508 -1.50 19.61 -25.60
C GLU A 508 -1.29 19.00 -26.99
N GLU A 509 -0.04 18.99 -27.47
CA GLU A 509 0.35 18.61 -28.83
C GLU A 509 1.49 17.59 -28.86
N ILE A 510 1.52 16.80 -29.93
CA ILE A 510 2.60 15.85 -30.22
C ILE A 510 3.84 16.65 -30.65
N SER A 511 4.95 16.43 -29.95
CA SER A 511 6.28 16.91 -30.30
C SER A 511 7.13 15.81 -30.96
N PRO A 512 8.24 16.15 -31.66
CA PRO A 512 9.19 15.15 -32.13
C PRO A 512 9.72 14.23 -31.01
N MET A 513 9.86 14.77 -29.80
CA MET A 513 10.29 14.00 -28.63
C MET A 513 9.24 13.00 -28.16
N SER A 514 7.96 13.37 -28.15
CA SER A 514 6.89 12.43 -27.81
C SER A 514 6.68 11.37 -28.89
N ALA A 515 6.93 11.68 -30.18
CA ALA A 515 6.87 10.68 -31.24
C ALA A 515 7.92 9.57 -31.02
N VAL A 516 9.17 9.96 -30.73
CA VAL A 516 10.24 9.01 -30.34
C VAL A 516 9.82 8.18 -29.11
N GLY A 517 9.17 8.81 -28.13
CA GLY A 517 8.64 8.10 -26.97
C GLY A 517 7.57 7.06 -27.32
N VAL A 518 6.65 7.37 -28.23
CA VAL A 518 5.62 6.44 -28.70
C VAL A 518 6.26 5.23 -29.40
N ASP A 519 7.24 5.47 -30.28
CA ASP A 519 7.98 4.40 -30.96
C ASP A 519 8.67 3.48 -29.94
N MET A 520 9.27 4.05 -28.90
CA MET A 520 9.90 3.28 -27.82
C MET A 520 8.92 2.44 -27.00
N LEU A 521 7.65 2.84 -26.87
CA LEU A 521 6.64 2.04 -26.16
C LEU A 521 6.26 0.78 -26.95
N GLY A 522 6.27 0.86 -28.28
CA GLY A 522 5.90 -0.21 -29.20
C GLY A 522 6.92 -1.35 -29.30
N THR A 523 6.65 -2.29 -30.20
CA THR A 523 7.46 -3.51 -30.41
C THR A 523 8.49 -3.40 -31.54
N ASN A 524 8.47 -2.32 -32.32
CA ASN A 524 9.36 -2.14 -33.46
C ASN A 524 10.77 -1.75 -33.03
N THR A 525 11.65 -2.75 -32.93
CA THR A 525 13.05 -2.57 -32.54
C THR A 525 13.85 -1.67 -33.50
N ALA A 526 13.46 -1.56 -34.78
CA ALA A 526 14.13 -0.66 -35.74
C ALA A 526 13.83 0.82 -35.44
N ALA A 527 12.66 1.12 -34.87
CA ALA A 527 12.29 2.43 -34.37
C ALA A 527 12.70 2.66 -32.89
N GLY A 528 13.36 1.69 -32.27
CA GLY A 528 13.79 1.77 -30.87
C GLY A 528 12.78 1.23 -29.85
N GLY A 529 11.78 0.46 -30.30
CA GLY A 529 10.76 -0.17 -29.48
C GLY A 529 11.33 -1.05 -28.37
N LEU A 530 10.78 -0.89 -27.16
CA LEU A 530 11.16 -1.62 -25.95
C LEU A 530 10.13 -2.69 -25.55
N GLY A 531 9.00 -2.78 -26.26
CA GLY A 531 7.95 -3.77 -25.98
C GLY A 531 7.16 -3.50 -24.70
N CYS A 532 6.99 -2.24 -24.32
CA CYS A 532 6.29 -1.86 -23.08
C CYS A 532 4.82 -2.34 -23.07
N ILE A 533 4.21 -2.43 -24.25
CA ILE A 533 2.84 -2.91 -24.45
C ILE A 533 2.65 -4.40 -24.13
N GLY A 534 3.74 -5.16 -23.98
CA GLY A 534 3.70 -6.56 -23.56
C GLY A 534 3.17 -6.73 -22.14
N CYS A 535 3.31 -5.71 -21.28
CA CYS A 535 2.83 -5.75 -19.89
C CYS A 535 1.91 -4.58 -19.54
N HIS A 536 1.93 -3.47 -20.27
CA HIS A 536 1.08 -2.33 -19.96
C HIS A 536 -0.03 -2.15 -20.99
N GLY A 537 -1.27 -2.02 -20.51
CA GLY A 537 -2.42 -1.68 -21.37
C GLY A 537 -2.40 -0.23 -21.85
N PHE A 538 -3.30 0.10 -22.78
CA PHE A 538 -3.41 1.41 -23.41
C PHE A 538 -4.88 1.75 -23.70
N GLY A 539 -5.48 2.68 -22.96
CA GLY A 539 -6.89 3.02 -23.12
C GLY A 539 -7.79 1.78 -22.96
N GLU A 540 -8.56 1.44 -24.01
CA GLU A 540 -9.40 0.23 -24.07
C GLU A 540 -8.63 -1.05 -24.45
N HIS A 541 -7.33 -0.96 -24.72
CA HIS A 541 -6.51 -2.09 -25.11
C HIS A 541 -5.84 -2.72 -23.88
N ASP A 542 -6.18 -3.97 -23.59
CA ASP A 542 -5.56 -4.75 -22.53
C ASP A 542 -4.09 -5.03 -22.83
N ALA A 543 -3.28 -5.22 -21.77
CA ALA A 543 -1.91 -5.69 -21.91
C ALA A 543 -1.87 -7.10 -22.53
N LEU A 544 -0.81 -7.41 -23.29
CA LEU A 544 -0.63 -8.72 -23.93
C LEU A 544 -0.18 -9.83 -22.95
N GLY A 545 0.17 -9.48 -21.70
CA GLY A 545 0.78 -10.37 -20.70
C GLY A 545 0.47 -9.99 -19.25
N GLU A 546 1.50 -9.93 -18.38
CA GLU A 546 1.35 -9.54 -16.95
C GLU A 546 0.77 -8.12 -16.83
N GLU A 547 -0.22 -7.90 -15.95
CA GLU A 547 -0.97 -6.63 -15.89
C GLU A 547 -0.21 -5.53 -15.14
N GLY A 548 0.55 -4.73 -15.88
CA GLY A 548 1.07 -3.44 -15.46
C GLY A 548 0.02 -2.30 -15.56
N PRO A 549 0.21 -1.17 -14.86
CA PRO A 549 -0.72 -0.03 -14.94
C PRO A 549 -0.86 0.52 -16.38
N PRO A 550 -2.05 1.00 -16.80
CA PRO A 550 -2.24 1.50 -18.16
C PRO A 550 -1.32 2.69 -18.50
N LEU A 551 -0.72 2.68 -19.69
CA LEU A 551 0.26 3.68 -20.14
C LEU A 551 -0.34 5.07 -20.26
N THR A 552 -1.60 5.18 -20.70
CA THR A 552 -2.33 6.47 -20.82
C THR A 552 -2.54 7.16 -19.47
N GLU A 553 -2.35 6.43 -18.36
CA GLU A 553 -2.57 6.95 -17.02
C GLU A 553 -1.29 7.36 -16.27
N VAL A 554 -0.10 7.06 -16.81
CA VAL A 554 1.15 7.19 -16.06
C VAL A 554 1.39 8.65 -15.65
N ALA A 555 1.34 9.59 -16.59
CA ALA A 555 1.64 11.00 -16.31
C ALA A 555 0.57 11.71 -15.47
N ARG A 556 -0.70 11.24 -15.52
CA ARG A 556 -1.75 11.72 -14.62
C ARG A 556 -1.59 11.16 -13.20
N ARG A 557 -0.96 9.98 -13.04
CA ARG A 557 -0.85 9.26 -11.77
C ARG A 557 0.41 9.60 -11.00
N VAL A 558 1.58 9.59 -11.64
CA VAL A 558 2.88 9.78 -10.99
C VAL A 558 3.55 11.10 -11.40
N ARG A 559 4.50 11.58 -10.59
CA ARG A 559 5.32 12.77 -10.90
C ARG A 559 6.50 12.39 -11.80
N ASN A 560 6.92 13.31 -12.68
CA ASN A 560 8.05 13.11 -13.60
C ASN A 560 9.32 12.72 -12.84
N GLU A 561 9.65 13.44 -11.77
CA GLU A 561 10.89 13.24 -11.01
C GLU A 561 10.97 11.85 -10.41
N TRP A 562 9.82 11.31 -9.96
CA TRP A 562 9.73 9.92 -9.50
C TRP A 562 9.82 8.95 -10.67
N PHE A 563 9.13 9.22 -11.79
CA PHE A 563 9.19 8.40 -13.00
C PHE A 563 10.61 8.27 -13.54
N ARG A 564 11.40 9.35 -13.57
CA ARG A 564 12.79 9.32 -14.02
C ARG A 564 13.63 8.34 -13.21
N ARG A 565 13.49 8.38 -11.88
CA ARG A 565 14.19 7.46 -10.99
C ARG A 565 13.70 6.03 -11.17
N TRP A 566 12.38 5.84 -11.29
CA TRP A 566 11.76 4.55 -11.56
C TRP A 566 12.33 3.91 -12.82
N MET A 567 12.35 4.64 -13.93
CA MET A 567 12.89 4.13 -15.19
C MET A 567 14.41 3.92 -15.14
N ARG A 568 15.13 4.70 -14.34
CA ARG A 568 16.59 4.55 -14.20
C ARG A 568 16.98 3.24 -13.52
N ASP A 569 16.27 2.87 -12.46
CA ASP A 569 16.50 1.64 -11.69
C ASP A 569 15.23 1.21 -10.92
N PRO A 570 14.32 0.44 -11.55
CA PRO A 570 13.07 0.03 -10.92
C PRO A 570 13.29 -0.82 -9.65
N ALA A 571 14.25 -1.74 -9.69
CA ALA A 571 14.55 -2.67 -8.60
C ALA A 571 15.08 -1.96 -7.35
N ARG A 572 15.71 -0.78 -7.52
CA ARG A 572 16.10 0.08 -6.39
C ARG A 572 14.91 0.70 -5.66
N ILE A 573 13.85 1.05 -6.39
CA ILE A 573 12.66 1.68 -5.80
C ILE A 573 11.69 0.62 -5.26
N LEU A 574 11.47 -0.46 -6.01
CA LEU A 574 10.62 -1.57 -5.62
C LEU A 574 11.34 -2.88 -5.85
N SER A 575 11.90 -3.44 -4.78
CA SER A 575 12.54 -4.75 -4.82
C SER A 575 11.55 -5.83 -5.28
N GLY A 576 11.96 -6.66 -6.22
CA GLY A 576 11.13 -7.75 -6.77
C GLY A 576 10.09 -7.31 -7.80
N THR A 577 10.17 -6.08 -8.33
CA THR A 577 9.31 -5.64 -9.43
C THR A 577 9.59 -6.43 -10.73
N SER A 578 8.52 -6.75 -11.47
CA SER A 578 8.60 -7.32 -12.83
C SER A 578 9.07 -6.32 -13.88
N MET A 579 9.11 -5.02 -13.57
CA MET A 579 9.53 -3.97 -14.50
C MET A 579 11.01 -4.14 -14.90
N PRO A 580 11.33 -4.31 -16.19
CA PRO A 580 12.72 -4.49 -16.63
C PRO A 580 13.58 -3.24 -16.44
N ASN A 581 14.87 -3.44 -16.19
CA ASN A 581 15.83 -2.35 -16.07
C ASN A 581 16.44 -1.97 -17.44
N TYR A 582 15.65 -1.27 -18.27
CA TYR A 582 16.04 -0.88 -19.64
C TYR A 582 17.21 0.12 -19.69
N PHE A 583 17.31 1.00 -18.69
CA PHE A 583 18.19 2.16 -18.75
C PHE A 583 19.37 2.07 -17.78
N GLY A 584 19.38 1.13 -16.84
CA GLY A 584 20.37 0.97 -15.77
C GLY A 584 21.83 0.99 -16.24
N SER A 585 22.13 0.34 -17.36
CA SER A 585 23.49 0.22 -17.91
C SER A 585 23.91 1.35 -18.84
N LEU A 586 23.00 2.26 -19.21
CA LEU A 586 23.30 3.35 -20.15
C LEU A 586 24.00 4.54 -19.45
N PRO A 587 24.80 5.32 -20.20
CA PRO A 587 25.28 6.64 -19.75
C PRO A 587 24.12 7.53 -19.30
N ALA A 588 24.35 8.36 -18.28
CA ALA A 588 23.29 9.11 -17.60
C ALA A 588 22.57 10.11 -18.52
N ASP A 589 23.29 10.74 -19.42
CA ASP A 589 22.77 11.67 -20.45
C ASP A 589 21.91 10.93 -21.48
N VAL A 590 22.37 9.79 -21.99
CA VAL A 590 21.63 8.96 -22.95
C VAL A 590 20.36 8.37 -22.32
N ALA A 591 20.48 7.83 -21.10
CA ALA A 591 19.33 7.34 -20.34
C ALA A 591 18.33 8.48 -20.09
N GLY A 592 18.82 9.65 -19.67
CA GLY A 592 18.00 10.84 -19.42
C GLY A 592 17.18 11.23 -20.64
N ALA A 593 17.82 11.38 -21.80
CA ALA A 593 17.14 11.76 -23.04
C ALA A 593 16.05 10.75 -23.47
N ARG A 594 16.32 9.45 -23.31
CA ARG A 594 15.34 8.40 -23.63
C ARG A 594 14.16 8.38 -22.64
N ILE A 595 14.44 8.57 -21.36
CA ILE A 595 13.41 8.68 -20.32
C ILE A 595 12.56 9.94 -20.53
N ASP A 596 13.16 11.05 -20.96
CA ASP A 596 12.44 12.28 -21.34
C ASP A 596 11.50 12.06 -22.51
N ALA A 597 11.93 11.33 -23.55
CA ALA A 597 11.08 10.96 -24.68
C ALA A 597 9.87 10.11 -24.25
N LEU A 598 10.10 9.08 -23.44
CA LEU A 598 9.02 8.27 -22.86
C LEU A 598 8.06 9.11 -22.04
N TRP A 599 8.57 10.00 -21.17
CA TRP A 599 7.72 10.88 -20.38
C TRP A 599 6.88 11.82 -21.25
N ALA A 600 7.47 12.38 -22.32
CA ALA A 600 6.76 13.24 -23.25
C ALA A 600 5.60 12.51 -23.94
N ALA A 601 5.80 11.25 -24.36
CA ALA A 601 4.74 10.41 -24.90
C ALA A 601 3.64 10.13 -23.87
N LEU A 602 4.01 9.60 -22.70
CA LEU A 602 3.06 9.24 -21.63
C LEU A 602 2.28 10.44 -21.10
N SER A 603 2.84 11.65 -21.23
CA SER A 603 2.17 12.90 -20.87
C SER A 603 1.01 13.27 -21.79
N LEU A 604 0.92 12.71 -23.01
CA LEU A 604 -0.23 12.91 -23.89
C LEU A 604 -1.50 12.21 -23.37
N GLY A 605 -1.36 11.23 -22.47
CA GLY A 605 -2.49 10.49 -21.88
C GLY A 605 -3.37 9.85 -22.96
N GLU A 606 -4.68 10.10 -22.92
CA GLU A 606 -5.65 9.61 -23.91
C GLU A 606 -5.42 10.16 -25.33
N LYS A 607 -4.64 11.24 -25.49
CA LYS A 607 -4.27 11.78 -26.80
C LYS A 607 -3.01 11.12 -27.37
N MET A 608 -2.35 10.23 -26.63
CA MET A 608 -1.18 9.52 -27.11
C MET A 608 -1.58 8.70 -28.35
N PRO A 609 -0.80 8.76 -29.45
CA PRO A 609 -0.99 7.84 -30.56
C PRO A 609 -0.83 6.39 -30.08
N LEU A 610 -1.61 5.47 -30.65
CA LEU A 610 -1.53 4.04 -30.35
C LEU A 610 -0.12 3.54 -30.73
N PRO A 611 0.67 2.99 -29.78
CA PRO A 611 1.98 2.44 -30.11
C PRO A 611 1.88 1.24 -31.06
N GLU A 612 2.86 1.13 -31.95
CA GLU A 612 2.98 0.00 -32.87
C GLU A 612 3.00 -1.33 -32.10
N GLY A 613 2.13 -2.26 -32.52
CA GLY A 613 1.96 -3.59 -31.90
C GLY A 613 0.55 -3.84 -31.34
N PHE A 614 -0.21 -2.80 -30.97
CA PHE A 614 -1.64 -2.98 -30.64
C PHE A 614 -2.53 -3.17 -31.87
N GLU A 615 -2.07 -2.75 -33.05
CA GLU A 615 -2.80 -2.88 -34.32
C GLU A 615 -3.04 -4.35 -34.73
N HIS A 616 -2.32 -5.30 -34.13
CA HIS A 616 -2.47 -6.74 -34.36
C HIS A 616 -3.38 -7.44 -33.33
N ALA A 617 -3.73 -6.78 -32.22
CA ALA A 617 -4.59 -7.34 -31.16
C ALA A 617 -6.09 -7.40 -31.53
N ARG A 618 -6.47 -6.86 -32.70
CA ARG A 618 -7.82 -6.98 -33.29
C ARG A 618 -7.94 -8.06 -34.37
N GLY A 619 -6.87 -8.80 -34.66
CA GLY A 619 -6.95 -10.00 -35.51
C GLY A 619 -7.70 -11.12 -34.80
N GLU A 620 -8.48 -11.91 -35.53
CA GLU A 620 -9.22 -13.06 -34.98
C GLU A 620 -8.32 -13.91 -34.05
N LYS A 621 -8.83 -14.21 -32.85
CA LYS A 621 -8.21 -15.16 -31.91
C LYS A 621 -8.00 -16.49 -32.63
N GLY A 622 -6.81 -16.75 -33.16
CA GLY A 622 -6.64 -17.96 -33.97
C GLY A 622 -5.22 -18.44 -34.27
N SER A 623 -4.18 -17.59 -34.31
CA SER A 623 -2.83 -18.04 -34.68
C SER A 623 -1.82 -18.04 -33.53
N GLU A 624 -1.80 -17.02 -32.66
CA GLU A 624 -0.81 -16.94 -31.57
C GLU A 624 -1.13 -17.89 -30.40
N ALA A 625 -2.42 -18.12 -30.13
CA ALA A 625 -2.86 -19.03 -29.07
C ALA A 625 -2.83 -20.51 -29.50
N LEU A 626 -2.73 -20.77 -30.80
CA LEU A 626 -2.67 -22.10 -31.41
C LEU A 626 -1.44 -22.20 -32.33
N PRO A 627 -0.21 -22.07 -31.78
CA PRO A 627 0.99 -22.11 -32.59
C PRO A 627 1.13 -23.46 -33.30
N VAL A 628 1.41 -23.44 -34.61
CA VAL A 628 1.62 -24.65 -35.42
C VAL A 628 3.04 -24.64 -35.98
N ALA A 629 3.83 -25.66 -35.63
CA ALA A 629 5.18 -25.83 -36.16
C ALA A 629 5.11 -26.45 -37.57
N MET A 630 5.09 -25.59 -38.59
CA MET A 630 4.99 -26.01 -39.99
C MET A 630 6.37 -26.38 -40.57
N ASP A 631 7.29 -25.42 -40.67
CA ASP A 631 8.56 -25.60 -41.38
C ASP A 631 9.80 -25.60 -40.48
N LYS A 632 9.67 -25.10 -39.24
CA LYS A 632 10.75 -24.97 -38.27
C LYS A 632 10.25 -25.30 -36.86
N PRO A 633 11.14 -25.75 -35.96
CA PRO A 633 10.79 -25.90 -34.56
C PRO A 633 10.30 -24.59 -33.95
N ILE A 634 9.21 -24.68 -33.19
CA ILE A 634 8.71 -23.58 -32.35
C ILE A 634 9.11 -23.90 -30.91
N VAL A 635 9.70 -22.92 -30.22
CA VAL A 635 10.08 -23.03 -28.80
C VAL A 635 9.35 -21.95 -28.03
N ILE A 636 8.48 -22.35 -27.09
CA ILE A 636 7.77 -21.44 -26.20
C ILE A 636 8.07 -21.77 -24.74
N ARG A 637 8.16 -20.73 -23.91
CA ARG A 637 8.18 -20.88 -22.45
C ARG A 637 6.77 -20.63 -21.95
N PHE A 638 6.14 -21.66 -21.41
CA PHE A 638 4.73 -21.59 -21.06
C PHE A 638 4.39 -22.58 -19.95
N ASP A 639 3.35 -22.29 -19.19
CA ASP A 639 2.87 -23.17 -18.13
C ASP A 639 2.25 -24.44 -18.75
N MET A 640 2.99 -25.55 -18.66
CA MET A 640 2.60 -26.85 -19.22
C MET A 640 2.02 -27.77 -18.14
N PRO A 641 1.04 -28.64 -18.47
CA PRO A 641 0.48 -29.57 -17.50
C PRO A 641 1.56 -30.51 -16.99
N GLU A 642 1.49 -30.85 -15.70
CA GLU A 642 2.44 -31.77 -15.06
C GLU A 642 3.92 -31.32 -15.20
N ALA A 643 4.21 -30.03 -15.30
CA ALA A 643 5.56 -29.47 -15.31
C ALA A 643 5.69 -28.31 -14.31
N THR A 644 6.91 -27.90 -13.98
CA THR A 644 7.12 -26.66 -13.23
C THR A 644 6.82 -25.43 -14.09
N PRO A 645 6.61 -24.23 -13.51
CA PRO A 645 6.44 -22.97 -14.28
C PRO A 645 7.64 -22.59 -15.16
N ALA A 646 8.75 -23.33 -15.09
CA ALA A 646 9.91 -23.18 -15.95
C ALA A 646 9.88 -24.10 -17.19
N ALA A 647 8.71 -24.59 -17.57
CA ALA A 647 8.55 -25.48 -18.71
C ALA A 647 8.85 -24.78 -20.06
N ILE A 648 9.39 -25.58 -20.98
CA ILE A 648 9.73 -25.21 -22.34
C ILE A 648 9.03 -26.21 -23.25
N ALA A 649 7.96 -25.78 -23.91
CA ALA A 649 7.27 -26.58 -24.90
C ALA A 649 7.94 -26.37 -26.27
N VAL A 650 8.16 -27.45 -27.00
CA VAL A 650 8.81 -27.44 -28.31
C VAL A 650 7.95 -28.22 -29.29
N GLY A 651 7.47 -27.54 -30.33
CA GLY A 651 6.78 -28.14 -31.44
C GLY A 651 7.76 -28.35 -32.58
N LEU A 652 7.96 -29.59 -33.03
CA LEU A 652 8.80 -29.89 -34.18
C LEU A 652 7.93 -29.94 -35.46
N PRO A 653 8.52 -29.68 -36.64
CA PRO A 653 7.88 -30.03 -37.90
C PRO A 653 7.49 -31.52 -37.92
N ASP A 654 6.48 -31.88 -38.71
CA ASP A 654 5.99 -33.26 -38.89
C ASP A 654 5.13 -33.84 -37.75
N GLY A 655 4.66 -33.00 -36.81
CA GLY A 655 3.62 -33.39 -35.85
C GLY A 655 4.12 -34.11 -34.60
N VAL A 656 5.40 -33.96 -34.26
CA VAL A 656 5.98 -34.40 -32.99
C VAL A 656 6.27 -33.20 -32.11
N SER A 657 5.91 -33.27 -30.82
CA SER A 657 6.16 -32.19 -29.88
C SER A 657 6.61 -32.73 -28.52
N PHE A 658 7.28 -31.90 -27.73
CA PHE A 658 7.75 -32.29 -26.40
C PHE A 658 7.80 -31.15 -25.39
N CYS A 659 7.81 -31.52 -24.11
CA CYS A 659 7.93 -30.59 -22.98
C CYS A 659 9.23 -30.88 -22.21
N PHE A 660 10.14 -29.92 -22.20
CA PHE A 660 11.33 -29.94 -21.35
C PHE A 660 11.11 -29.05 -20.13
N ASP A 661 11.29 -29.61 -18.94
CA ASP A 661 11.14 -28.87 -17.69
C ASP A 661 12.51 -28.38 -17.22
N ALA A 662 12.74 -27.07 -17.36
CA ALA A 662 14.01 -26.48 -16.94
C ALA A 662 14.19 -26.50 -15.41
N GLY A 663 13.10 -26.45 -14.63
CA GLY A 663 13.13 -26.56 -13.17
C GLY A 663 13.64 -27.92 -12.71
N GLU A 664 13.29 -28.99 -13.43
CA GLU A 664 13.78 -30.34 -13.15
C GLU A 664 14.97 -30.77 -14.03
N SER A 665 15.37 -29.96 -15.01
CA SER A 665 16.41 -30.22 -16.01
C SER A 665 16.20 -31.52 -16.79
N ARG A 666 14.96 -31.84 -17.17
CA ARG A 666 14.65 -33.08 -17.94
C ARG A 666 13.51 -32.91 -18.93
N LEU A 667 13.52 -33.76 -19.94
CA LEU A 667 12.34 -34.07 -20.76
C LEU A 667 11.24 -34.69 -19.88
N ARG A 668 10.05 -34.08 -19.87
CA ARG A 668 8.87 -34.56 -19.13
C ARG A 668 8.09 -35.58 -19.94
N TYR A 669 7.72 -35.21 -21.16
CA TYR A 669 6.91 -36.04 -22.05
C TYR A 669 7.01 -35.55 -23.50
N ALA A 670 6.62 -36.42 -24.42
CA ALA A 670 6.53 -36.16 -25.86
C ALA A 670 5.21 -36.72 -26.42
N TRP A 671 4.66 -36.05 -27.43
CA TRP A 671 3.36 -36.36 -28.01
C TRP A 671 3.36 -36.24 -29.53
N LEU A 672 2.39 -36.92 -30.15
CA LEU A 672 2.09 -36.85 -31.58
C LEU A 672 0.81 -36.03 -31.82
N GLY A 673 0.77 -35.26 -32.90
CA GLY A 673 -0.39 -34.45 -33.30
C GLY A 673 -0.02 -32.98 -33.51
N GLY A 674 -0.86 -32.09 -32.97
CA GLY A 674 -0.58 -30.65 -32.93
C GLY A 674 0.40 -30.27 -31.82
N PHE A 675 0.49 -28.97 -31.54
CA PHE A 675 1.40 -28.45 -30.52
C PHE A 675 0.68 -28.18 -29.20
N VAL A 676 0.19 -26.96 -28.97
CA VAL A 676 -0.54 -26.59 -27.75
C VAL A 676 -1.66 -25.60 -28.04
N ASP A 677 -2.71 -25.63 -27.22
CA ASP A 677 -3.71 -24.58 -27.13
C ASP A 677 -3.49 -23.75 -25.86
N MET A 678 -3.17 -22.47 -26.06
CA MET A 678 -2.93 -21.50 -24.98
C MET A 678 -4.13 -20.58 -24.75
N THR A 679 -5.25 -20.79 -25.45
CA THR A 679 -6.43 -19.92 -25.42
C THR A 679 -6.97 -19.71 -24.01
N GLY A 680 -7.14 -20.78 -23.23
CA GLY A 680 -7.63 -20.69 -21.85
C GLY A 680 -6.66 -19.93 -20.94
N THR A 681 -5.36 -20.02 -21.18
CA THR A 681 -4.34 -19.32 -20.38
C THR A 681 -4.23 -17.85 -20.78
N LEU A 682 -4.24 -17.55 -22.08
CA LEU A 682 -4.07 -16.20 -22.63
C LEU A 682 -5.33 -15.34 -22.48
N TYR A 683 -6.52 -15.91 -22.67
CA TYR A 683 -7.76 -15.13 -22.75
C TYR A 683 -8.71 -15.31 -21.56
N GLU A 684 -8.64 -16.44 -20.84
CA GLU A 684 -9.52 -16.70 -19.68
C GLU A 684 -8.78 -16.56 -18.34
N LYS A 685 -7.43 -16.60 -18.36
CA LYS A 685 -6.46 -16.29 -17.30
C LYS A 685 -6.51 -17.16 -16.04
N ARG A 686 -7.69 -17.38 -15.45
CA ARG A 686 -7.88 -18.22 -14.26
C ARG A 686 -9.01 -19.21 -14.46
N ASP A 687 -8.80 -20.40 -13.93
CA ASP A 687 -9.89 -21.34 -13.76
C ASP A 687 -10.89 -20.82 -12.72
N ARG A 688 -12.18 -20.77 -13.08
CA ARG A 688 -13.23 -20.17 -12.26
C ARG A 688 -13.47 -20.93 -10.95
N GLU A 689 -13.18 -22.23 -10.91
CA GLU A 689 -13.42 -23.08 -9.74
C GLU A 689 -12.20 -23.11 -8.82
N THR A 690 -11.00 -23.31 -9.38
CA THR A 690 -9.77 -23.49 -8.61
C THR A 690 -9.03 -22.17 -8.33
N ARG A 691 -9.35 -21.09 -9.07
CA ARG A 691 -8.67 -19.79 -9.07
C ARG A 691 -7.17 -19.84 -9.40
N LEU A 692 -6.68 -20.98 -9.88
CA LEU A 692 -5.30 -21.14 -10.35
C LEU A 692 -5.17 -20.68 -11.81
N THR A 693 -3.96 -20.30 -12.19
CA THR A 693 -3.60 -20.05 -13.60
C THR A 693 -3.83 -21.34 -14.39
N ARG A 694 -4.52 -21.25 -15.53
CA ARG A 694 -4.66 -22.40 -16.45
C ARG A 694 -3.31 -22.74 -17.07
N THR A 695 -3.06 -24.02 -17.31
CA THR A 695 -1.92 -24.45 -18.15
C THR A 695 -2.36 -24.53 -19.60
N ALA A 696 -1.42 -24.58 -20.53
CA ALA A 696 -1.72 -24.92 -21.92
C ALA A 696 -2.38 -26.31 -22.03
N GLU A 697 -3.24 -26.49 -23.02
CA GLU A 697 -3.80 -27.79 -23.38
C GLU A 697 -2.93 -28.44 -24.45
N ILE A 698 -2.69 -29.74 -24.32
CA ILE A 698 -1.90 -30.51 -25.30
C ILE A 698 -2.81 -30.89 -26.46
N ILE A 699 -2.45 -30.48 -27.67
CA ILE A 699 -3.18 -30.85 -28.89
C ILE A 699 -2.53 -32.13 -29.45
N GLY A 700 -2.88 -33.29 -28.92
CA GLY A 700 -2.33 -34.55 -29.41
C GLY A 700 -2.31 -35.67 -28.36
N GLU A 701 -1.65 -36.77 -28.72
CA GLU A 701 -1.56 -37.95 -27.88
C GLU A 701 -0.13 -38.15 -27.35
N ILE A 702 0.01 -38.15 -26.03
CA ILE A 702 1.30 -38.34 -25.35
C ILE A 702 1.72 -39.80 -25.47
N PHE A 703 2.75 -40.07 -26.27
CA PHE A 703 3.31 -41.42 -26.43
C PHE A 703 4.43 -41.71 -25.44
N TYR A 704 5.11 -40.69 -24.90
CA TYR A 704 6.21 -40.87 -23.96
C TYR A 704 6.04 -40.00 -22.73
N ARG A 705 6.19 -40.59 -21.53
CA ARG A 705 6.27 -39.88 -20.24
C ARG A 705 7.48 -40.37 -19.45
N SER A 706 8.29 -39.42 -18.98
CA SER A 706 9.44 -39.69 -18.14
C SER A 706 9.04 -39.78 -16.67
N GLY A 707 9.38 -40.89 -16.01
CA GLY A 707 9.13 -41.06 -14.56
C GLY A 707 9.94 -40.11 -13.67
N GLY A 708 11.20 -39.85 -14.00
CA GLY A 708 12.09 -38.98 -13.22
C GLY A 708 13.34 -38.58 -13.99
N PHE A 709 14.25 -37.84 -13.35
CA PHE A 709 15.50 -37.41 -14.00
C PHE A 709 16.34 -38.62 -14.43
N PRO A 710 16.83 -38.70 -15.69
CA PRO A 710 17.31 -39.95 -16.26
C PRO A 710 18.79 -40.25 -15.99
N LEU A 711 19.62 -39.26 -15.65
CA LEU A 711 21.04 -39.49 -15.42
C LEU A 711 21.33 -39.86 -13.96
N ARG A 712 22.26 -40.78 -13.74
CA ARG A 712 22.79 -41.20 -12.43
C ARG A 712 24.30 -41.04 -12.40
N VAL A 713 24.83 -40.60 -11.26
CA VAL A 713 26.25 -40.35 -11.04
C VAL A 713 26.67 -41.05 -9.75
N ASN A 714 27.74 -41.84 -9.80
CA ASN A 714 28.28 -42.69 -8.72
C ASN A 714 27.38 -43.82 -8.22
N ASP A 715 26.10 -43.53 -7.95
CA ASP A 715 25.11 -44.45 -7.41
C ASP A 715 23.81 -44.41 -8.23
N LEU A 716 23.29 -45.58 -8.59
CA LEU A 716 22.07 -45.75 -9.37
C LEU A 716 20.79 -45.38 -8.59
N GLN A 717 20.82 -45.47 -7.26
CA GLN A 717 19.68 -45.13 -6.40
C GLN A 717 19.67 -43.64 -6.02
N TYR A 718 20.81 -42.97 -6.13
CA TYR A 718 20.96 -41.56 -5.82
C TYR A 718 20.43 -40.66 -6.94
N LEU A 719 19.56 -39.70 -6.60
CA LEU A 719 19.10 -38.68 -7.52
C LEU A 719 20.07 -37.49 -7.48
N PRO A 720 20.85 -37.23 -8.54
CA PRO A 720 21.88 -36.18 -8.51
C PRO A 720 21.28 -34.78 -8.40
N GLN A 721 22.03 -33.85 -7.81
CA GLN A 721 21.78 -32.42 -7.89
C GLN A 721 21.95 -31.93 -9.32
N ARG A 722 21.06 -31.03 -9.74
CA ARG A 722 21.05 -30.48 -11.09
C ARG A 722 20.86 -28.98 -11.07
N ARG A 723 21.43 -28.32 -12.07
CA ARG A 723 21.29 -26.88 -12.26
C ARG A 723 21.16 -26.58 -13.74
N PHE A 724 19.99 -26.12 -14.16
CA PHE A 724 19.79 -25.61 -15.51
C PHE A 724 20.61 -24.35 -15.72
N ARG A 725 21.31 -24.27 -16.86
CA ARG A 725 22.18 -23.15 -17.24
C ARG A 725 21.61 -22.33 -18.41
N GLY A 726 20.68 -22.90 -19.16
CA GLY A 726 20.02 -22.25 -20.28
C GLY A 726 19.84 -23.21 -21.45
N TYR A 727 19.50 -22.67 -22.61
CA TYR A 727 19.59 -23.37 -23.88
C TYR A 727 20.01 -22.40 -24.97
N ARG A 728 20.49 -22.93 -26.08
CA ARG A 728 20.71 -22.19 -27.33
C ARG A 728 20.02 -22.91 -28.48
N LEU A 729 19.69 -22.18 -29.54
CA LEU A 729 19.16 -22.79 -30.75
C LEU A 729 20.30 -23.19 -31.68
N VAL A 730 20.36 -24.46 -32.07
CA VAL A 730 21.28 -25.00 -33.07
C VAL A 730 20.41 -25.52 -34.21
N ASP A 731 20.50 -24.88 -35.37
CA ASP A 731 19.65 -25.16 -36.55
C ASP A 731 18.14 -25.10 -36.23
N GLY A 732 17.75 -24.19 -35.32
CA GLY A 732 16.37 -24.04 -34.86
C GLY A 732 15.95 -24.97 -33.71
N HIS A 733 16.73 -26.02 -33.41
CA HIS A 733 16.44 -26.93 -32.30
C HIS A 733 17.09 -26.46 -30.99
N PRO A 734 16.39 -26.53 -29.85
CA PRO A 734 16.99 -26.20 -28.56
C PRO A 734 18.00 -27.28 -28.15
N GLU A 735 19.24 -26.83 -27.91
CA GLU A 735 20.26 -27.57 -27.16
C GLU A 735 20.25 -27.07 -25.72
N PHE A 736 19.67 -27.87 -24.82
CA PHE A 736 19.56 -27.59 -23.40
C PHE A 736 20.90 -27.81 -22.71
N HIS A 737 21.31 -26.87 -21.87
CA HIS A 737 22.53 -26.95 -21.07
C HIS A 737 22.18 -26.97 -19.59
N TYR A 738 22.59 -28.03 -18.91
CA TYR A 738 22.41 -28.20 -17.47
C TYR A 738 23.60 -28.93 -16.86
N GLN A 739 23.80 -28.72 -15.56
CA GLN A 739 24.82 -29.41 -14.79
C GLN A 739 24.22 -30.54 -13.97
N VAL A 740 24.95 -31.65 -13.83
CA VAL A 740 24.60 -32.81 -12.99
C VAL A 740 25.80 -33.12 -12.11
N GLU A 741 25.69 -32.92 -10.80
CA GLU A 741 26.84 -33.03 -9.88
C GLU A 741 28.09 -32.22 -10.31
N GLY A 742 27.84 -31.05 -10.93
CA GLY A 742 28.88 -30.17 -11.46
C GLY A 742 29.38 -30.51 -12.86
N LEU A 743 28.98 -31.65 -13.45
CA LEU A 743 29.33 -32.03 -14.83
C LEU A 743 28.40 -31.34 -15.82
N ASP A 744 28.93 -30.65 -16.83
CA ASP A 744 28.13 -30.00 -17.86
C ASP A 744 27.60 -31.02 -18.89
N VAL A 745 26.27 -31.04 -19.03
CA VAL A 745 25.51 -31.87 -19.96
C VAL A 745 24.77 -30.97 -20.94
N TYR A 746 24.90 -31.30 -22.22
CA TYR A 746 24.19 -30.68 -23.32
C TYR A 746 23.25 -31.71 -23.95
N GLU A 747 21.98 -31.36 -24.12
CA GLU A 747 20.96 -32.24 -24.67
C GLU A 747 20.20 -31.53 -25.78
N ARG A 748 20.26 -32.06 -27.01
CA ARG A 748 19.50 -31.56 -28.16
C ARG A 748 18.49 -32.62 -28.60
N ILE A 749 17.22 -32.21 -28.72
CA ILE A 749 16.12 -33.11 -29.08
C ILE A 749 15.59 -32.72 -30.46
N THR A 750 15.54 -33.70 -31.36
CA THR A 750 15.01 -33.58 -32.73
C THR A 750 13.95 -34.64 -32.99
N ALA A 751 13.23 -34.56 -34.11
CA ALA A 751 12.35 -35.63 -34.56
C ALA A 751 13.19 -36.84 -35.00
N ASP A 752 12.62 -38.04 -34.91
CA ASP A 752 13.20 -39.23 -35.54
C ASP A 752 12.87 -39.30 -37.03
N GLU A 753 13.56 -40.18 -37.76
CA GLU A 753 13.41 -40.29 -39.22
C GLU A 753 12.00 -40.75 -39.63
N SER A 754 11.26 -41.40 -38.74
CA SER A 754 9.88 -41.83 -38.97
C SER A 754 8.83 -40.74 -38.76
N GLY A 755 9.19 -39.60 -38.16
CA GLY A 755 8.24 -38.56 -37.77
C GLY A 755 7.25 -39.00 -36.68
N SER A 756 7.54 -40.10 -35.99
CA SER A 756 6.68 -40.70 -34.96
C SER A 756 7.41 -40.85 -33.61
N GLY A 757 8.53 -40.15 -33.46
CA GLY A 757 9.35 -40.19 -32.26
C GLY A 757 10.34 -39.04 -32.18
N ILE A 758 11.19 -39.09 -31.16
CA ILE A 758 12.23 -38.09 -30.89
C ILE A 758 13.60 -38.74 -30.76
N VAL A 759 14.64 -38.00 -31.17
CA VAL A 759 16.05 -38.36 -30.96
C VAL A 759 16.67 -37.39 -29.96
N ARG A 760 17.11 -37.91 -28.83
CA ARG A 760 17.81 -37.17 -27.78
C ARG A 760 19.32 -37.34 -27.99
N ASN A 761 20.00 -36.25 -28.30
CA ASN A 761 21.44 -36.19 -28.52
C ASN A 761 22.11 -35.60 -27.28
N PHE A 762 22.95 -36.37 -26.60
CA PHE A 762 23.66 -35.95 -25.41
C PHE A 762 25.13 -35.67 -25.71
N ARG A 763 25.68 -34.65 -25.06
CA ARG A 763 27.12 -34.42 -24.92
C ARG A 763 27.45 -34.10 -23.46
N VAL A 764 28.32 -34.88 -22.85
CA VAL A 764 28.84 -34.64 -21.50
C VAL A 764 30.27 -34.19 -21.61
N SER A 765 30.56 -32.99 -21.10
CA SER A 765 31.88 -32.33 -21.22
C SER A 765 33.04 -33.18 -20.69
N GLU A 766 32.85 -33.84 -19.55
CA GLU A 766 33.80 -34.78 -18.97
C GLU A 766 33.06 -35.82 -18.11
N VAL A 767 33.43 -37.09 -18.27
CA VAL A 767 32.91 -38.22 -17.48
C VAL A 767 34.09 -38.82 -16.73
N ASP A 768 34.35 -38.28 -15.54
CA ASP A 768 35.46 -38.64 -14.66
C ASP A 768 35.07 -39.68 -13.59
N ARG A 769 33.80 -40.06 -13.53
CA ARG A 769 33.21 -40.94 -12.52
C ARG A 769 32.10 -41.81 -13.11
N PRO A 770 31.70 -42.92 -12.47
CA PRO A 770 30.66 -43.81 -12.99
C PRO A 770 29.34 -43.05 -13.25
N MET A 771 28.81 -43.17 -14.47
CA MET A 771 27.62 -42.46 -14.89
C MET A 771 26.72 -43.36 -15.75
N TRP A 772 25.41 -43.26 -15.56
CA TRP A 772 24.41 -44.03 -16.28
C TRP A 772 23.26 -43.17 -16.79
N LEU A 773 22.68 -43.59 -17.90
CA LEU A 773 21.40 -43.12 -18.41
C LEU A 773 20.34 -44.20 -18.14
N LEU A 774 19.24 -43.80 -17.49
CA LEU A 774 18.08 -44.64 -17.22
C LEU A 774 16.96 -44.31 -18.20
N ALA A 775 16.51 -45.30 -18.95
CA ALA A 775 15.45 -45.18 -19.94
C ALA A 775 14.85 -46.57 -20.24
N ALA A 776 13.90 -47.00 -19.43
CA ALA A 776 13.20 -48.25 -19.63
C ALA A 776 12.13 -48.13 -20.72
N PRO A 777 11.88 -49.19 -21.51
CA PRO A 777 10.75 -49.24 -22.43
C PRO A 777 9.43 -49.20 -21.65
N GLY A 778 8.37 -48.67 -22.28
CA GLY A 778 7.04 -48.56 -21.68
C GLY A 778 5.93 -48.95 -22.67
N ALA A 779 4.71 -49.09 -22.18
CA ALA A 779 3.56 -49.28 -23.06
C ALA A 779 3.37 -48.00 -23.91
N GLY A 780 3.46 -48.13 -25.24
CA GLY A 780 3.26 -47.03 -26.20
C GLY A 780 4.52 -46.47 -26.86
N TYR A 781 5.73 -46.89 -26.47
CA TYR A 781 6.97 -46.46 -27.11
C TYR A 781 8.10 -47.48 -27.00
N SER A 782 9.04 -47.42 -27.93
CA SER A 782 10.28 -48.19 -27.93
C SER A 782 11.48 -47.25 -27.75
N ILE A 783 12.56 -47.77 -27.18
CA ILE A 783 13.80 -47.02 -26.97
C ILE A 783 14.95 -47.74 -27.65
N GLN A 784 15.73 -46.99 -28.43
CA GLN A 784 17.00 -47.42 -28.98
C GLN A 784 18.10 -46.46 -28.50
N SER A 785 19.27 -46.98 -28.11
CA SER A 785 20.39 -46.17 -27.67
C SER A 785 21.66 -46.53 -28.43
N SER A 786 22.53 -45.54 -28.67
CA SER A 786 23.87 -45.76 -29.16
C SER A 786 24.81 -46.36 -28.09
N LEU A 787 24.40 -46.39 -26.83
CA LEU A 787 25.14 -47.01 -25.74
C LEU A 787 24.72 -48.49 -25.59
N PRO A 788 25.67 -49.38 -25.26
CA PRO A 788 25.33 -50.76 -24.93
C PRO A 788 24.51 -50.82 -23.63
N ALA A 789 23.44 -51.62 -23.64
CA ALA A 789 22.63 -51.85 -22.44
C ALA A 789 23.39 -52.75 -21.45
N GLU A 790 23.45 -52.34 -20.18
CA GLU A 790 23.97 -53.19 -19.09
C GLU A 790 22.86 -54.06 -18.46
N ALA A 791 21.61 -53.61 -18.57
CA ALA A 791 20.38 -54.29 -18.13
C ALA A 791 19.18 -53.54 -18.76
N ASP A 792 17.98 -54.09 -18.65
CA ASP A 792 16.76 -53.49 -19.20
C ASP A 792 16.60 -52.03 -18.73
N GLY A 793 16.73 -51.09 -19.69
CA GLY A 793 16.58 -49.66 -19.45
C GLY A 793 17.75 -48.96 -18.73
N ARG A 794 18.92 -49.59 -18.60
CA ARG A 794 20.11 -49.00 -17.99
C ARG A 794 21.31 -49.03 -18.94
N PHE A 795 21.84 -47.86 -19.26
CA PHE A 795 22.94 -47.66 -20.19
C PHE A 795 24.11 -46.99 -19.48
N ARG A 796 25.30 -47.58 -19.55
CA ARG A 796 26.50 -46.99 -18.94
C ARG A 796 27.15 -46.00 -19.91
N ILE A 797 27.44 -44.82 -19.40
CA ILE A 797 28.14 -43.77 -20.15
C ILE A 797 29.66 -44.01 -19.99
N PRO A 798 30.42 -44.11 -21.08
CA PRO A 798 31.86 -44.37 -21.00
C PRO A 798 32.61 -43.17 -20.40
N PRO A 799 33.72 -43.39 -19.67
CA PRO A 799 34.57 -42.31 -19.19
C PRO A 799 35.28 -41.62 -20.35
N GLY A 800 35.52 -40.31 -20.26
CA GLY A 800 36.20 -39.54 -21.30
C GLY A 800 35.85 -38.06 -21.30
N ARG A 801 36.41 -37.31 -22.25
CA ARG A 801 36.06 -35.90 -22.51
C ARG A 801 35.15 -35.80 -23.73
N ASP A 802 34.21 -34.87 -23.70
CA ASP A 802 33.20 -34.63 -24.73
C ASP A 802 32.49 -35.92 -25.19
N VAL A 803 32.04 -36.72 -24.22
CA VAL A 803 31.36 -37.99 -24.47
C VAL A 803 29.99 -37.72 -25.09
N THR A 804 29.77 -38.21 -26.31
CA THR A 804 28.50 -38.07 -27.03
C THR A 804 27.78 -39.40 -27.18
N PHE A 805 26.45 -39.37 -27.10
CA PHE A 805 25.61 -40.53 -27.32
C PHE A 805 24.18 -40.10 -27.67
N THR A 806 23.42 -41.01 -28.26
CA THR A 806 22.04 -40.76 -28.66
C THR A 806 21.07 -41.75 -28.04
N MET A 807 19.82 -41.31 -27.92
CA MET A 807 18.69 -42.15 -27.55
C MET A 807 17.46 -41.76 -28.36
N THR A 808 16.98 -42.70 -29.17
CA THR A 808 15.78 -42.57 -29.97
C THR A 808 14.61 -43.17 -29.21
N ILE A 809 13.50 -42.42 -29.12
CA ILE A 809 12.26 -42.84 -28.49
C ILE A 809 11.17 -42.74 -29.55
N THR A 810 10.67 -43.89 -30.02
CA THR A 810 9.70 -43.96 -31.12
C THR A 810 8.38 -44.51 -30.61
N ALA A 811 7.27 -43.85 -30.95
CA ALA A 811 5.94 -44.32 -30.59
C ALA A 811 5.68 -45.70 -31.23
N VAL A 812 5.11 -46.62 -30.45
CA VAL A 812 4.69 -47.93 -30.95
C VAL A 812 3.23 -47.78 -31.38
N THR A 813 3.01 -47.56 -32.67
CA THR A 813 1.65 -47.58 -33.25
C THR A 813 1.08 -48.98 -33.15
N HIS A 814 -0.11 -49.11 -32.56
CA HIS A 814 -0.95 -50.29 -32.71
C HIS A 814 -1.76 -50.21 -34.01
#